data_AF-A0A928AE73-F1
#
_entry.id   AF-A0A928AE73-F1
#
_cell.length_a   1.000
_cell.length_b   1.000
_cell.length_c   1.000
_cell.angle_alpha   90.00
_cell.angle_beta   90.00
_cell.angle_gamma   90.00
#
_symmetry.space_group_name_H-M   'P 1'
#
loop_
_entity.id
_entity.type
_entity.pdbx_description
1 polymer ?
#
loop_
_entity_poly.entity_id
_entity_poly.type
_entity_poly.pdbx_seq_one_letter_code
_entity_poly.pdbx_strand_id
1 'polypeptide(L)'
;MRTIIRNILLLSVAVVVATGCVNDNSLDTPTHNPMEVRLWADVGYSPNLVYTPQSKSRGGATSTSGIIDPATDTIITMGMARIDELHTPSYPDFLNCGEPILAEMGLPNAANSYIRDITFTSSAQFFYNTTDYVKYVAWQPWRPGVAGYEYTSNGEATTVEIPITGDSDIMYGNVVTGSQIDGFDVMEFDHALCIYRIYVYSMQEEDGTQSASWGVLEDMNIEDLPTSCVMTLPKDGSEAFGIAYEGRETLYLSDPDNNIFFDAGDKIPVGLANRRMVAKCVAAPPADGVLNISLATSKAEARQRVSIARNFKAGYAYDIVLRFSNHGYINPDVSVGEWKRYEEVIEQEVEVDMFYNLSNYETANSYIVNSANYGYCFDATIKGNGHNALVGGDNTSLTPKYIDILWDDTPLVTIDGVQRKALTLDLHELSHGRVLFHVQGNPDDIDDKSLLSEGNVVIAAYDEEGGNILWTWHIWMTDRVRSQGYPNGYIVQDRNLGAVSSTPDSVNGMDGLYYQWGRPTPFKAASSGIYGAVTKVPSNPASVATVGEAVANPMTLYGSGSDRQDWLATPNNRLWGYQNEHTDLEKTMYDPCPPGYMVADIRVWQNIAGYEVADGWHNGSGVNLSVASNNVWYPFQGSIESDGSENIYRDVARLWSSVVDLRTTNEPYELQYTASRMAKENAYGSSRNRALPVRCVSSHSTAIVTNLSASQTANSYMIHRSGYYKFKATVRGNGVGSLLPLGGTTTAEINGGLSTTMAPAKVDILWWQGDFTEVTGEESDIENLLPLQLLNNGELDEEGFVTLYVGNYHKGNVGLAAYDVDGEILWSWHLWFTDKPADLITGNYTLMDRFLGATMAPNTVGSSISFANAKERMATYGFYYQWGRKDPIMGAPSYSAGNETVNGNPRSSQYWVKDYMTGAWSSRTDIDTAAAATIPVVTQNPMTFYKSTSLCGDTSCGWFPASFADGYTNVALWGYAVKDYTIQGQTFSKTMHDPCPPGYRTPFHHAWGYQVGDTHYGYTYGENGGNINYSNNEASFDNYGIVFNKSYFDRAWYPFVGYRYPTTGGYRDVGTSGYMLTGMPMGRYNTRTYIYTKTYSGQVTQQGTSGGYGAAYALPARCQKD
;
A
#
# COMPACT_ATOMS: atom_id res chain seq x y z
N MET A 1 21.16 55.54 -3.69
CA MET A 1 22.03 56.28 -4.63
C MET A 1 22.98 55.27 -5.28
N ARG A 2 22.79 54.90 -6.56
CA ARG A 2 23.59 53.90 -7.33
C ARG A 2 23.44 52.46 -6.75
N THR A 3 22.97 51.40 -7.42
CA THR A 3 23.08 50.96 -8.83
C THR A 3 24.52 50.66 -9.24
N ILE A 4 24.71 49.58 -10.02
CA ILE A 4 25.87 49.27 -10.92
C ILE A 4 26.91 48.26 -10.40
N ILE A 5 26.79 47.03 -10.94
CA ILE A 5 27.86 46.10 -11.40
C ILE A 5 28.65 45.30 -10.34
N ARG A 6 29.13 44.06 -10.55
CA ARG A 6 28.97 42.91 -11.49
C ARG A 6 30.30 42.13 -11.35
N ASN A 7 30.24 40.80 -11.28
CA ASN A 7 31.27 39.83 -11.70
C ASN A 7 32.74 39.96 -11.22
N ILE A 8 33.23 38.88 -10.56
CA ILE A 8 34.55 38.23 -10.74
C ILE A 8 34.35 36.79 -10.20
N LEU A 9 34.30 35.76 -11.08
CA LEU A 9 35.40 34.82 -11.40
C LEU A 9 36.00 34.09 -10.18
N LEU A 10 36.32 32.80 -10.15
CA LEU A 10 36.04 31.56 -10.93
C LEU A 10 37.04 30.48 -10.41
N LEU A 11 36.76 29.20 -10.66
CA LEU A 11 37.71 28.08 -10.90
C LEU A 11 38.42 27.29 -9.76
N SER A 12 37.91 26.05 -9.58
CA SER A 12 38.60 24.74 -9.64
C SER A 12 39.51 24.21 -8.51
N VAL A 13 39.28 22.95 -8.11
CA VAL A 13 40.14 21.74 -8.30
C VAL A 13 39.31 20.44 -8.04
N ALA A 14 39.67 19.32 -8.68
CA ALA A 14 39.20 17.94 -8.45
C ALA A 14 40.41 16.96 -8.56
N VAL A 15 40.40 15.64 -8.27
CA VAL A 15 39.36 14.59 -8.09
C VAL A 15 39.83 13.63 -6.95
N VAL A 16 39.10 12.63 -6.41
CA VAL A 16 38.97 11.22 -6.89
C VAL A 16 38.08 10.39 -5.92
N VAL A 17 37.10 9.65 -6.47
CA VAL A 17 36.51 8.31 -6.13
C VAL A 17 36.74 7.64 -4.75
N ALA A 18 35.63 7.28 -4.06
CA ALA A 18 35.38 5.92 -3.52
C ALA A 18 33.89 5.65 -3.17
N THR A 19 33.29 4.72 -3.91
CA THR A 19 32.14 3.83 -3.60
C THR A 19 31.29 4.00 -2.32
N GLY A 20 29.97 4.09 -2.51
CA GLY A 20 28.96 3.81 -1.49
C GLY A 20 27.55 3.73 -2.08
N CYS A 21 27.11 2.54 -2.50
CA CYS A 21 25.72 2.33 -2.92
C CYS A 21 24.82 2.23 -1.68
N VAL A 22 23.72 2.99 -1.64
CA VAL A 22 22.58 2.68 -0.78
C VAL A 22 21.38 2.53 -1.70
N ASN A 23 20.84 1.31 -1.75
CA ASN A 23 19.53 1.07 -2.33
C ASN A 23 18.51 1.51 -1.29
N ASP A 24 17.75 2.57 -1.58
CA ASP A 24 16.56 2.89 -0.81
C ASP A 24 15.32 2.70 -1.69
N ASN A 25 14.74 1.50 -1.57
CA ASN A 25 13.41 1.19 -2.10
C ASN A 25 12.42 1.12 -0.92
N SER A 26 12.45 2.13 -0.05
CA SER A 26 11.30 2.49 0.76
C SER A 26 10.21 3.02 -0.18
N LEU A 27 9.24 2.16 -0.48
CA LEU A 27 7.97 2.62 -1.02
C LEU A 27 7.20 3.24 0.14
N ASP A 28 7.42 4.53 0.38
CA ASP A 28 6.53 5.33 1.21
C ASP A 28 5.11 5.20 0.65
N THR A 29 4.15 4.87 1.52
CA THR A 29 2.73 4.91 1.20
C THR A 29 2.34 6.37 0.96
N PRO A 30 2.00 6.78 -0.27
CA PRO A 30 1.60 8.15 -0.51
C PRO A 30 0.20 8.35 0.10
N THR A 31 -0.05 9.53 0.69
CA THR A 31 -1.37 9.92 1.20
C THR A 31 -2.19 10.56 0.10
N HIS A 32 -3.45 10.14 -0.06
CA HIS A 32 -4.39 10.79 -0.98
C HIS A 32 -4.53 12.28 -0.60
N ASN A 33 -4.25 13.18 -1.53
CA ASN A 33 -4.41 14.63 -1.35
C ASN A 33 -5.47 15.13 -2.35
N PRO A 34 -6.76 15.12 -2.01
CA PRO A 34 -7.83 15.55 -2.89
C PRO A 34 -7.78 17.07 -3.17
N MET A 35 -8.45 17.51 -4.24
CA MET A 35 -8.70 18.95 -4.41
C MET A 35 -9.93 19.36 -3.59
N GLU A 36 -9.72 20.25 -2.64
CA GLU A 36 -10.75 20.83 -1.78
C GLU A 36 -11.48 22.01 -2.45
N VAL A 37 -12.79 22.13 -2.24
CA VAL A 37 -13.63 23.19 -2.83
C VAL A 37 -14.73 23.63 -1.86
N ARG A 38 -14.96 24.94 -1.70
CA ARG A 38 -15.95 25.55 -0.79
C ARG A 38 -17.16 26.12 -1.53
N LEU A 39 -18.34 25.96 -0.97
CA LEU A 39 -19.59 26.58 -1.44
C LEU A 39 -19.91 27.82 -0.62
N TRP A 40 -20.05 28.99 -1.26
CA TRP A 40 -20.49 30.22 -0.60
C TRP A 40 -21.92 30.60 -1.01
N ALA A 41 -22.80 30.75 -0.02
CA ALA A 41 -24.16 31.24 -0.21
C ALA A 41 -24.20 32.76 -0.09
N ASP A 42 -24.07 33.47 -1.23
CA ASP A 42 -24.13 34.94 -1.23
C ASP A 42 -25.54 35.44 -0.86
N VAL A 43 -25.63 36.37 0.10
CA VAL A 43 -26.83 36.54 0.94
C VAL A 43 -27.83 37.53 0.32
N GLY A 44 -29.05 37.06 0.01
CA GLY A 44 -30.03 37.91 -0.68
C GLY A 44 -31.51 37.48 -0.63
N TYR A 45 -32.07 37.12 0.52
CA TYR A 45 -33.53 36.96 0.63
C TYR A 45 -34.22 38.30 0.97
N SER A 46 -35.03 38.82 0.04
CA SER A 46 -35.98 39.91 0.30
C SER A 46 -37.33 39.56 -0.33
N PRO A 47 -38.42 39.42 0.44
CA PRO A 47 -39.68 38.86 -0.04
C PRO A 47 -40.49 39.81 -0.94
N ASN A 48 -39.96 40.99 -1.32
CA ASN A 48 -40.64 41.95 -2.20
C ASN A 48 -39.65 42.79 -3.01
N LEU A 49 -39.24 42.34 -4.19
CA LEU A 49 -38.87 43.21 -5.32
C LEU A 49 -38.71 42.40 -6.61
N VAL A 50 -39.45 42.79 -7.67
CA VAL A 50 -39.22 42.30 -9.03
C VAL A 50 -37.93 42.92 -9.55
N TYR A 51 -36.90 42.12 -9.76
CA TYR A 51 -35.67 42.55 -10.45
C TYR A 51 -35.58 41.90 -11.84
N THR A 52 -35.68 42.72 -12.88
CA THR A 52 -35.31 42.33 -14.25
C THR A 52 -33.80 42.08 -14.34
N PRO A 53 -33.36 41.00 -15.00
CA PRO A 53 -31.93 40.70 -15.12
C PRO A 53 -31.22 41.73 -15.99
N GLN A 54 -30.12 42.30 -15.49
CA GLN A 54 -29.14 42.98 -16.34
C GLN A 54 -28.00 42.02 -16.66
N SER A 55 -28.00 41.53 -17.89
CA SER A 55 -26.86 40.82 -18.47
C SER A 55 -25.63 41.73 -18.55
N LYS A 56 -24.56 41.42 -17.81
CA LYS A 56 -23.21 41.86 -18.17
C LYS A 56 -22.55 40.80 -19.02
N SER A 57 -22.70 40.91 -20.33
CA SER A 57 -21.83 40.20 -21.27
C SER A 57 -20.38 40.68 -21.09
N ARG A 58 -19.47 39.80 -20.67
CA ARG A 58 -18.04 39.93 -20.96
C ARG A 58 -17.66 38.85 -21.97
N GLY A 59 -16.77 39.22 -22.89
CA GLY A 59 -16.60 38.52 -24.16
C GLY A 59 -16.11 37.08 -24.00
N GLY A 60 -16.58 36.20 -24.88
CA GLY A 60 -16.15 34.80 -24.90
C GLY A 60 -14.65 34.68 -25.16
N ALA A 61 -13.99 33.87 -24.33
CA ALA A 61 -12.68 33.32 -24.65
C ALA A 61 -12.88 32.15 -25.62
N THR A 62 -12.19 32.18 -26.75
CA THR A 62 -12.12 31.04 -27.68
C THR A 62 -11.29 29.92 -27.06
N SER A 63 -11.85 28.72 -27.02
CA SER A 63 -11.16 27.51 -26.55
C SER A 63 -9.94 27.17 -27.42
N THR A 64 -8.77 27.07 -26.79
CA THR A 64 -7.62 26.34 -27.33
C THR A 64 -7.50 25.01 -26.59
N SER A 65 -7.44 23.90 -27.32
CA SER A 65 -7.24 22.56 -26.77
C SER A 65 -5.86 22.42 -26.13
N GLY A 66 -5.80 21.66 -25.04
CA GLY A 66 -4.60 21.47 -24.22
C GLY A 66 -4.98 21.10 -22.79
N ILE A 67 -4.06 20.41 -22.10
CA ILE A 67 -4.23 20.07 -20.69
C ILE A 67 -4.41 21.37 -19.89
N ILE A 68 -5.59 21.58 -19.30
CA ILE A 68 -5.87 22.77 -18.50
C ILE A 68 -5.12 22.64 -17.16
N ASP A 69 -4.07 23.45 -17.02
CA ASP A 69 -3.29 23.62 -15.81
C ASP A 69 -4.06 24.52 -14.81
N PRO A 70 -4.42 24.03 -13.61
CA PRO A 70 -5.20 24.80 -12.63
C PRO A 70 -4.35 25.86 -11.91
N ALA A 71 -3.05 25.96 -12.21
CA ALA A 71 -2.18 27.08 -11.86
C ALA A 71 -2.39 28.30 -12.78
N THR A 72 -3.08 28.15 -13.91
CA THR A 72 -3.44 29.28 -14.78
C THR A 72 -4.65 30.03 -14.22
N ASP A 73 -4.75 31.33 -14.50
CA ASP A 73 -5.86 32.22 -14.13
C ASP A 73 -7.17 31.90 -14.90
N THR A 74 -7.60 30.63 -14.95
CA THR A 74 -8.78 30.18 -15.68
C THR A 74 -9.83 29.55 -14.76
N ILE A 75 -11.07 30.04 -14.91
CA ILE A 75 -12.26 29.53 -14.22
C ILE A 75 -12.64 28.17 -14.83
N ILE A 76 -12.93 27.19 -13.97
CA ILE A 76 -13.22 25.81 -14.37
C ILE A 76 -14.73 25.53 -14.23
N THR A 77 -15.37 25.00 -15.27
CA THR A 77 -16.85 24.79 -15.31
C THR A 77 -17.26 23.38 -14.90
N MET A 78 -18.00 23.30 -13.78
CA MET A 78 -18.42 22.10 -13.08
C MET A 78 -19.94 21.85 -13.19
N GLY A 79 -20.32 20.58 -13.05
CA GLY A 79 -21.72 20.16 -12.94
C GLY A 79 -22.03 19.90 -11.49
N MET A 80 -23.17 20.38 -11.00
CA MET A 80 -23.64 20.14 -9.64
C MET A 80 -25.08 19.67 -9.62
N ALA A 81 -25.41 18.77 -8.71
CA ALA A 81 -26.77 18.30 -8.51
C ALA A 81 -27.12 18.21 -7.02
N ARG A 82 -28.38 18.51 -6.70
CA ARG A 82 -28.96 18.33 -5.37
C ARG A 82 -29.60 16.94 -5.29
N ILE A 83 -29.20 16.11 -4.33
CA ILE A 83 -29.57 14.68 -4.32
C ILE A 83 -30.77 14.35 -3.42
N ASP A 84 -31.09 15.19 -2.44
CA ASP A 84 -32.23 15.00 -1.54
C ASP A 84 -33.61 15.26 -2.20
N GLU A 85 -33.64 15.88 -3.38
CA GLU A 85 -34.88 16.16 -4.11
C GLU A 85 -35.24 15.14 -5.20
N LEU A 86 -34.28 14.30 -5.64
CA LEU A 86 -34.43 13.42 -6.81
C LEU A 86 -35.54 12.36 -6.68
N HIS A 87 -36.16 12.18 -5.51
CA HIS A 87 -37.03 11.03 -5.23
C HIS A 87 -38.30 11.33 -4.39
N THR A 88 -38.80 12.57 -4.29
CA THR A 88 -40.10 12.84 -3.62
C THR A 88 -41.27 12.93 -4.62
N PRO A 89 -42.22 11.97 -4.68
CA PRO A 89 -43.26 11.94 -5.73
C PRO A 89 -44.41 12.96 -5.60
N SER A 90 -44.30 13.94 -4.69
CA SER A 90 -45.45 14.61 -4.09
C SER A 90 -45.57 16.12 -4.35
N TYR A 91 -44.70 16.74 -5.16
CA TYR A 91 -44.68 18.19 -5.41
C TYR A 91 -44.82 18.54 -6.91
N PRO A 92 -45.98 19.07 -7.38
CA PRO A 92 -46.26 19.20 -8.82
C PRO A 92 -45.82 20.50 -9.52
N ASP A 93 -45.38 21.54 -8.80
CA ASP A 93 -45.49 22.94 -9.29
C ASP A 93 -44.15 23.71 -9.49
N PHE A 94 -42.99 23.03 -9.51
CA PHE A 94 -41.71 23.68 -9.82
C PHE A 94 -41.02 23.07 -11.05
N LEU A 95 -40.60 23.94 -11.98
CA LEU A 95 -39.72 23.55 -13.08
C LEU A 95 -38.33 23.21 -12.52
N ASN A 96 -37.75 22.12 -13.01
CA ASN A 96 -36.34 21.71 -12.87
C ASN A 96 -35.91 21.11 -11.52
N CYS A 97 -36.74 20.32 -10.85
CA CYS A 97 -36.26 19.41 -9.81
C CYS A 97 -35.31 18.37 -10.41
N GLY A 98 -34.09 18.27 -9.88
CA GLY A 98 -33.11 17.26 -10.30
C GLY A 98 -32.29 17.57 -11.56
N GLU A 99 -32.51 18.69 -12.25
CA GLU A 99 -31.64 19.08 -13.38
C GLU A 99 -30.28 19.60 -12.87
N PRO A 100 -29.15 19.19 -13.49
CA PRO A 100 -27.82 19.64 -13.10
C PRO A 100 -27.59 21.13 -13.36
N ILE A 101 -26.97 21.80 -12.40
CA ILE A 101 -26.69 23.24 -12.41
C ILE A 101 -25.22 23.47 -12.80
N LEU A 102 -24.99 24.40 -13.73
CA LEU A 102 -23.64 24.88 -14.07
C LEU A 102 -23.07 25.73 -12.93
N ALA A 103 -21.95 25.26 -12.39
CA ALA A 103 -21.12 25.94 -11.41
C ALA A 103 -19.76 26.33 -12.01
N GLU A 104 -19.15 27.36 -11.46
CA GLU A 104 -17.81 27.86 -11.79
C GLU A 104 -16.92 27.71 -10.55
N MET A 105 -15.86 26.91 -10.66
CA MET A 105 -14.77 26.87 -9.70
C MET A 105 -13.88 28.09 -9.93
N GLY A 106 -13.71 28.90 -8.89
CA GLY A 106 -12.91 30.13 -8.89
C GLY A 106 -11.41 29.89 -9.02
N LEU A 107 -10.63 30.94 -8.76
CA LEU A 107 -9.17 30.88 -8.78
C LEU A 107 -8.62 30.27 -7.48
N PRO A 108 -7.37 29.75 -7.47
CA PRO A 108 -6.67 29.41 -6.22
C PRO A 108 -6.67 30.60 -5.27
N ASN A 109 -6.89 30.34 -3.97
CA ASN A 109 -6.67 31.38 -2.97
C ASN A 109 -5.17 31.68 -2.80
N ALA A 110 -4.85 32.90 -2.37
CA ALA A 110 -3.47 33.40 -2.30
C ALA A 110 -2.60 32.74 -1.20
N ALA A 111 -3.10 31.75 -0.47
CA ALA A 111 -2.46 31.16 0.70
C ALA A 111 -1.88 29.75 0.47
N ASN A 112 -1.60 29.38 -0.79
CA ASN A 112 -1.10 28.05 -1.20
C ASN A 112 -1.99 26.85 -0.80
N SER A 113 -3.22 27.09 -0.33
CA SER A 113 -4.22 26.03 -0.16
C SER A 113 -5.04 25.92 -1.43
N TYR A 114 -5.19 24.70 -1.97
CA TYR A 114 -5.86 24.48 -3.25
C TYR A 114 -7.38 24.67 -3.19
N ILE A 115 -7.91 24.98 -2.00
CA ILE A 115 -9.31 25.37 -1.74
C ILE A 115 -9.76 26.46 -2.72
N ARG A 116 -10.75 26.12 -3.54
CA ARG A 116 -11.39 27.04 -4.50
C ARG A 116 -12.82 27.35 -4.07
N ASP A 117 -13.31 28.55 -4.36
CA ASP A 117 -14.72 28.89 -4.15
C ASP A 117 -15.57 28.47 -5.36
N ILE A 118 -16.73 27.89 -5.14
CA ILE A 118 -17.75 27.64 -6.17
C ILE A 118 -18.71 28.83 -6.25
N THR A 119 -18.90 29.33 -7.47
CA THR A 119 -19.92 30.31 -7.82
C THR A 119 -20.92 29.71 -8.80
N PHE A 120 -22.23 29.87 -8.56
CA PHE A 120 -23.25 29.38 -9.50
C PHE A 120 -23.55 30.41 -10.60
N THR A 121 -23.68 29.93 -11.84
CA THR A 121 -23.89 30.79 -13.02
C THR A 121 -25.34 31.24 -13.24
N SER A 122 -26.30 30.69 -12.49
CA SER A 122 -27.72 31.00 -12.61
C SER A 122 -28.44 31.06 -11.25
N SER A 123 -29.57 31.76 -11.19
CA SER A 123 -30.23 32.18 -9.95
C SER A 123 -31.28 31.17 -9.43
N ALA A 124 -31.05 29.86 -9.58
CA ALA A 124 -32.08 28.83 -9.36
C ALA A 124 -31.88 28.01 -8.07
N GLN A 125 -32.73 28.28 -7.07
CA GLN A 125 -33.17 27.42 -5.96
C GLN A 125 -32.11 26.54 -5.24
N PHE A 126 -31.56 27.06 -4.12
CA PHE A 126 -30.58 26.33 -3.30
C PHE A 126 -31.11 25.77 -1.97
N PHE A 127 -32.21 26.34 -1.44
CA PHE A 127 -32.82 25.88 -0.17
C PHE A 127 -34.33 26.16 -0.15
N TYR A 128 -35.09 25.31 0.56
CA TYR A 128 -36.53 25.56 0.85
C TYR A 128 -36.73 26.67 1.89
N ASN A 129 -35.80 26.79 2.84
CA ASN A 129 -35.73 27.82 3.87
C ASN A 129 -34.28 27.96 4.35
N THR A 130 -34.01 28.85 5.29
CA THR A 130 -32.63 29.15 5.73
C THR A 130 -32.00 28.06 6.62
N THR A 131 -32.80 27.13 7.17
CA THR A 131 -32.40 26.21 8.26
C THR A 131 -32.29 24.74 7.87
N ASP A 132 -32.96 24.33 6.79
CA ASP A 132 -32.97 22.92 6.39
C ASP A 132 -31.64 22.57 5.72
N TYR A 133 -31.06 21.44 6.13
CA TYR A 133 -29.88 20.87 5.50
C TYR A 133 -30.25 20.18 4.18
N VAL A 134 -29.43 20.41 3.17
CA VAL A 134 -29.56 19.86 1.81
C VAL A 134 -28.26 19.20 1.39
N LYS A 135 -28.30 18.28 0.42
CA LYS A 135 -27.14 17.49 -0.01
C LYS A 135 -26.76 17.78 -1.44
N TYR A 136 -25.48 18.11 -1.69
CA TYR A 136 -24.94 18.36 -3.03
C TYR A 136 -23.84 17.38 -3.40
N VAL A 137 -23.74 17.15 -4.71
CA VAL A 137 -22.64 16.44 -5.36
C VAL A 137 -22.19 17.24 -6.58
N ALA A 138 -20.94 17.07 -7.00
CA ALA A 138 -20.42 17.72 -8.18
C ALA A 138 -19.44 16.85 -8.98
N TRP A 139 -19.18 17.27 -10.22
CA TRP A 139 -18.22 16.64 -11.10
C TRP A 139 -17.62 17.63 -12.12
N GLN A 140 -16.51 17.21 -12.70
CA GLN A 140 -15.74 17.92 -13.71
C GLN A 140 -15.41 16.94 -14.85
N PRO A 141 -15.51 17.31 -16.14
CA PRO A 141 -15.99 18.58 -16.68
C PRO A 141 -17.51 18.62 -16.95
N TRP A 142 -18.08 19.83 -16.88
CA TRP A 142 -19.44 20.08 -17.34
C TRP A 142 -19.45 20.45 -18.83
N ARG A 143 -20.01 19.57 -19.67
CA ARG A 143 -19.97 19.70 -21.14
C ARG A 143 -21.33 19.43 -21.82
N PRO A 144 -22.45 20.04 -21.37
CA PRO A 144 -23.77 19.80 -21.95
C PRO A 144 -23.81 20.13 -23.44
N GLY A 145 -24.35 19.22 -24.25
CA GLY A 145 -24.44 19.37 -25.70
C GLY A 145 -23.18 19.02 -26.48
N VAL A 146 -22.11 18.57 -25.83
CA VAL A 146 -21.01 17.83 -26.50
C VAL A 146 -21.51 16.43 -26.83
N ALA A 147 -21.17 15.91 -28.01
CA ALA A 147 -21.57 14.56 -28.42
C ALA A 147 -20.99 13.50 -27.46
N GLY A 148 -21.84 12.61 -26.96
CA GLY A 148 -21.47 11.61 -25.94
C GLY A 148 -21.49 12.13 -24.50
N TYR A 149 -21.79 13.42 -24.27
CA TYR A 149 -22.10 13.92 -22.92
C TYR A 149 -23.61 13.84 -22.68
N GLU A 150 -24.05 12.87 -21.88
CA GLU A 150 -25.47 12.64 -21.63
C GLU A 150 -25.79 12.64 -20.13
N TYR A 151 -26.79 13.44 -19.76
CA TYR A 151 -27.40 13.42 -18.43
C TYR A 151 -28.73 12.68 -18.51
N THR A 152 -28.89 11.61 -17.75
CA THR A 152 -30.11 10.79 -17.74
C THR A 152 -30.60 10.60 -16.31
N SER A 153 -31.89 10.83 -16.07
CA SER A 153 -32.58 10.42 -14.84
C SER A 153 -33.84 9.65 -15.20
N ASN A 154 -34.03 8.50 -14.56
CA ASN A 154 -35.17 7.60 -14.82
C ASN A 154 -36.08 7.38 -13.60
N GLY A 155 -35.82 8.09 -12.48
CA GLY A 155 -36.53 7.96 -11.21
C GLY A 155 -36.07 6.80 -10.31
N GLU A 156 -35.17 5.94 -10.79
CA GLU A 156 -34.49 4.92 -9.98
C GLU A 156 -33.02 5.30 -9.72
N ALA A 157 -32.34 5.80 -10.76
CA ALA A 157 -30.98 6.30 -10.73
C ALA A 157 -30.83 7.55 -11.62
N THR A 158 -29.78 8.32 -11.35
CA THR A 158 -29.36 9.46 -12.16
C THR A 158 -27.90 9.24 -12.57
N THR A 159 -27.62 9.34 -13.86
CA THR A 159 -26.29 9.07 -14.44
C THR A 159 -25.82 10.22 -15.31
N VAL A 160 -24.51 10.45 -15.28
CA VAL A 160 -23.80 11.38 -16.16
C VAL A 160 -22.79 10.58 -16.96
N GLU A 161 -22.99 10.45 -18.27
CA GLU A 161 -21.99 9.90 -19.18
C GLU A 161 -21.11 11.04 -19.70
N ILE A 162 -19.80 10.87 -19.60
CA ILE A 162 -18.79 11.84 -20.05
C ILE A 162 -17.82 11.14 -21.01
N PRO A 163 -17.62 11.66 -22.23
CA PRO A 163 -16.67 11.09 -23.18
C PRO A 163 -15.23 11.33 -22.71
N ILE A 164 -14.41 10.29 -22.74
CA ILE A 164 -13.00 10.33 -22.37
C ILE A 164 -12.21 10.80 -23.59
N THR A 165 -11.93 12.11 -23.64
CA THR A 165 -10.96 12.69 -24.58
C THR A 165 -9.59 12.70 -23.90
N GLY A 166 -8.53 12.25 -24.59
CA GLY A 166 -7.20 11.96 -24.00
C GLY A 166 -6.41 13.15 -23.40
N ASP A 167 -7.04 14.32 -23.38
CA ASP A 167 -6.58 15.61 -22.86
C ASP A 167 -7.32 16.06 -21.58
N SER A 168 -8.41 15.37 -21.20
CA SER A 168 -9.41 15.83 -20.24
C SER A 168 -9.49 14.94 -19.01
N ASP A 169 -9.09 15.50 -17.87
CA ASP A 169 -9.27 14.91 -16.55
C ASP A 169 -10.76 14.93 -16.15
N ILE A 170 -11.26 13.76 -15.71
CA ILE A 170 -12.64 13.60 -15.20
C ILE A 170 -12.53 13.38 -13.70
N MET A 171 -13.24 14.20 -12.92
CA MET A 171 -13.21 14.15 -11.46
C MET A 171 -14.63 14.23 -10.88
N TYR A 172 -14.85 13.62 -9.72
CA TYR A 172 -16.12 13.69 -8.98
C TYR A 172 -15.85 14.04 -7.52
N GLY A 173 -16.79 14.76 -6.90
CA GLY A 173 -16.72 15.17 -5.50
C GLY A 173 -17.36 14.15 -4.54
N ASN A 174 -17.02 14.21 -3.26
CA ASN A 174 -17.83 13.61 -2.20
C ASN A 174 -19.22 14.28 -2.08
N VAL A 175 -20.15 13.65 -1.33
CA VAL A 175 -21.43 14.27 -0.95
C VAL A 175 -21.15 15.30 0.16
N VAL A 176 -21.46 16.57 -0.10
CA VAL A 176 -21.44 17.62 0.94
C VAL A 176 -22.85 17.92 1.43
N THR A 177 -22.99 18.12 2.74
CA THR A 177 -24.26 18.46 3.37
C THR A 177 -24.15 19.86 3.99
N GLY A 178 -25.24 20.64 3.97
CA GLY A 178 -25.17 22.00 4.49
C GLY A 178 -26.48 22.78 4.44
N SER A 179 -26.52 23.92 5.13
CA SER A 179 -27.67 24.82 5.21
C SER A 179 -27.27 26.25 4.81
N GLN A 180 -28.24 27.14 4.60
CA GLN A 180 -27.93 28.54 4.27
C GLN A 180 -27.29 29.30 5.45
N ILE A 181 -27.51 28.85 6.68
CA ILE A 181 -26.97 29.47 7.91
C ILE A 181 -25.64 28.84 8.31
N ASP A 182 -25.54 27.52 8.19
CA ASP A 182 -24.40 26.74 8.72
C ASP A 182 -23.29 26.55 7.67
N GLY A 183 -23.56 26.86 6.41
CA GLY A 183 -22.65 26.62 5.28
C GLY A 183 -22.68 25.17 4.82
N PHE A 184 -21.71 24.81 3.98
CA PHE A 184 -21.47 23.44 3.51
C PHE A 184 -20.08 22.97 3.91
N ASP A 185 -19.94 21.66 4.09
CA ASP A 185 -18.65 20.99 4.16
C ASP A 185 -17.80 21.24 2.89
N VAL A 186 -16.49 21.03 3.03
CA VAL A 186 -15.55 21.08 1.91
C VAL A 186 -15.79 19.89 0.98
N MET A 187 -15.89 20.15 -0.32
CA MET A 187 -15.98 19.12 -1.34
C MET A 187 -14.58 18.66 -1.78
N GLU A 188 -14.30 17.39 -1.61
CA GLU A 188 -13.05 16.72 -2.01
C GLU A 188 -13.24 16.00 -3.34
N PHE A 189 -12.34 16.23 -4.31
CA PHE A 189 -12.42 15.62 -5.63
C PHE A 189 -11.44 14.46 -5.83
N ASP A 190 -11.97 13.34 -6.31
CA ASP A 190 -11.25 12.17 -6.80
C ASP A 190 -11.09 12.22 -8.33
N HIS A 191 -9.98 11.69 -8.84
CA HIS A 191 -9.79 11.43 -10.27
C HIS A 191 -10.50 10.13 -10.69
N ALA A 192 -11.37 10.21 -11.70
CA ALA A 192 -12.05 9.06 -12.30
C ALA A 192 -11.22 8.33 -13.38
N LEU A 193 -10.00 8.77 -13.68
CA LEU A 193 -9.17 8.21 -14.76
C LEU A 193 -7.76 7.85 -14.26
N CYS A 194 -7.00 7.09 -15.06
CA CYS A 194 -5.57 6.85 -14.90
C CYS A 194 -4.76 7.85 -15.73
N ILE A 195 -3.47 7.99 -15.39
CA ILE A 195 -2.49 8.61 -16.28
C ILE A 195 -1.37 7.63 -16.66
N TYR A 196 -1.17 7.41 -17.96
CA TYR A 196 -0.15 6.51 -18.52
C TYR A 196 1.00 7.32 -19.11
N ARG A 197 2.22 7.16 -18.58
CA ARG A 197 3.45 7.77 -19.08
C ARG A 197 4.32 6.68 -19.71
N ILE A 198 4.38 6.63 -21.03
CA ILE A 198 5.09 5.58 -21.77
C ILE A 198 6.49 6.06 -22.14
N TYR A 199 7.51 5.28 -21.77
CA TYR A 199 8.92 5.49 -22.09
C TYR A 199 9.44 4.35 -22.97
N VAL A 200 10.42 4.63 -23.84
CA VAL A 200 11.07 3.61 -24.68
C VAL A 200 12.59 3.69 -24.61
N TYR A 201 13.25 2.52 -24.69
CA TYR A 201 14.68 2.41 -24.98
C TYR A 201 15.04 1.01 -25.54
N SER A 202 16.15 0.91 -26.27
CA SER A 202 16.75 -0.36 -26.73
C SER A 202 17.97 -0.75 -25.92
N MET A 203 18.26 -2.04 -25.84
CA MET A 203 19.52 -2.52 -25.26
C MET A 203 20.74 -2.15 -26.14
N GLN A 204 21.95 -2.23 -25.57
CA GLN A 204 23.21 -2.15 -26.31
C GLN A 204 23.59 -3.53 -26.86
N GLU A 205 24.36 -3.59 -27.95
CA GLU A 205 24.97 -4.83 -28.43
C GLU A 205 26.26 -5.16 -27.64
N GLU A 206 26.73 -6.42 -27.70
CA GLU A 206 27.94 -6.86 -26.97
C GLU A 206 29.22 -6.10 -27.33
N ASP A 207 29.31 -5.58 -28.56
CA ASP A 207 30.47 -4.83 -29.05
C ASP A 207 30.43 -3.33 -28.65
N GLY A 208 29.42 -2.92 -27.88
CA GLY A 208 29.19 -1.54 -27.48
C GLY A 208 28.54 -0.67 -28.56
N THR A 209 28.09 -1.25 -29.68
CA THR A 209 27.35 -0.50 -30.70
C THR A 209 25.85 -0.37 -30.38
N GLN A 210 25.20 0.59 -31.03
CA GLN A 210 23.74 0.80 -30.96
C GLN A 210 23.04 -0.40 -31.61
N SER A 211 22.14 -1.07 -30.86
CA SER A 211 21.31 -2.13 -31.46
C SER A 211 20.46 -1.54 -32.59
N ALA A 212 20.81 -1.91 -33.81
CA ALA A 212 20.09 -1.53 -35.01
C ALA A 212 18.93 -2.49 -35.31
N SER A 213 18.62 -3.43 -34.41
CA SER A 213 17.70 -4.56 -34.64
C SER A 213 16.26 -4.12 -34.92
N TRP A 214 15.74 -3.14 -34.19
CA TRP A 214 14.35 -2.66 -34.33
C TRP A 214 14.15 -1.52 -35.34
N GLY A 215 15.22 -0.81 -35.72
CA GLY A 215 15.13 0.33 -36.62
C GLY A 215 14.64 1.60 -35.92
N VAL A 216 13.57 2.20 -36.46
CA VAL A 216 12.89 3.38 -35.89
C VAL A 216 11.49 3.00 -35.45
N LEU A 217 10.94 3.70 -34.44
CA LEU A 217 9.55 3.54 -34.05
C LEU A 217 8.70 4.32 -35.07
N GLU A 218 7.77 3.63 -35.72
CA GLU A 218 6.96 4.18 -36.81
C GLU A 218 5.56 4.59 -36.34
N ASP A 219 4.99 3.85 -35.38
CA ASP A 219 3.63 4.07 -34.87
C ASP A 219 3.44 3.39 -33.49
N MET A 220 2.53 3.90 -32.66
CA MET A 220 2.13 3.32 -31.37
C MET A 220 0.66 3.65 -31.05
N ASN A 221 -0.08 2.70 -30.48
CA ASN A 221 -1.47 2.84 -30.03
C ASN A 221 -1.63 2.21 -28.64
N ILE A 222 -2.66 2.64 -27.90
CA ILE A 222 -3.19 1.88 -26.76
C ILE A 222 -4.57 1.33 -27.17
N GLU A 223 -4.76 0.03 -27.08
CA GLU A 223 -5.92 -0.68 -27.63
C GLU A 223 -6.92 -1.06 -26.55
N ASP A 224 -8.21 -1.01 -26.90
CA ASP A 224 -9.33 -1.52 -26.10
C ASP A 224 -9.56 -0.75 -24.78
N LEU A 225 -9.35 0.57 -24.82
CA LEU A 225 -9.63 1.49 -23.71
C LEU A 225 -11.12 1.92 -23.73
N PRO A 226 -11.75 2.10 -22.56
CA PRO A 226 -13.08 2.68 -22.49
C PRO A 226 -13.12 4.11 -23.06
N THR A 227 -14.23 4.45 -23.72
CA THR A 227 -14.43 5.73 -24.40
C THR A 227 -15.27 6.72 -23.61
N SER A 228 -15.95 6.26 -22.56
CA SER A 228 -16.79 7.08 -21.69
C SER A 228 -16.68 6.65 -20.23
N CYS A 229 -16.83 7.62 -19.33
CA CYS A 229 -17.01 7.42 -17.90
C CYS A 229 -18.47 7.69 -17.57
N VAL A 230 -19.15 6.69 -16.99
CA VAL A 230 -20.54 6.79 -16.53
C VAL A 230 -20.52 6.94 -15.02
N MET A 231 -20.90 8.13 -14.55
CA MET A 231 -20.98 8.48 -13.15
C MET A 231 -22.44 8.40 -12.68
N THR A 232 -22.76 7.41 -11.85
CA THR A 232 -24.04 7.31 -11.16
C THR A 232 -23.99 8.20 -9.93
N LEU A 233 -24.89 9.17 -9.84
CA LEU A 233 -24.94 10.10 -8.72
C LEU A 233 -25.38 9.38 -7.43
N PRO A 234 -24.83 9.74 -6.26
CA PRO A 234 -25.28 9.26 -4.97
C PRO A 234 -26.80 9.44 -4.75
N LYS A 235 -27.41 8.45 -4.10
CA LYS A 235 -28.84 8.42 -3.75
C LYS A 235 -28.99 8.48 -2.24
N ASP A 236 -30.11 9.01 -1.73
CA ASP A 236 -30.31 9.13 -0.28
C ASP A 236 -30.19 7.76 0.43
N GLY A 237 -29.20 7.64 1.32
CA GLY A 237 -28.75 6.37 1.92
C GLY A 237 -27.41 5.83 1.39
N SER A 238 -26.79 6.45 0.37
CA SER A 238 -25.47 6.14 -0.18
C SER A 238 -24.66 7.42 -0.35
N GLU A 239 -23.40 7.43 0.07
CA GLU A 239 -22.54 8.63 0.10
C GLU A 239 -21.48 8.66 -1.01
N ALA A 240 -21.36 7.59 -1.81
CA ALA A 240 -20.36 7.43 -2.87
C ALA A 240 -20.95 7.45 -4.28
N PHE A 241 -20.18 7.99 -5.23
CA PHE A 241 -20.47 7.89 -6.67
C PHE A 241 -20.30 6.46 -7.17
N GLY A 242 -21.20 6.01 -8.05
CA GLY A 242 -21.03 4.77 -8.79
C GLY A 242 -20.29 5.01 -10.10
N ILE A 243 -18.99 4.72 -10.17
CA ILE A 243 -18.16 4.91 -11.38
C ILE A 243 -18.15 3.63 -12.23
N ALA A 244 -18.54 3.75 -13.48
CA ALA A 244 -18.42 2.72 -14.51
C ALA A 244 -17.76 3.30 -15.77
N TYR A 245 -17.26 2.43 -16.65
CA TYR A 245 -16.63 2.83 -17.91
C TYR A 245 -17.24 2.05 -19.07
N GLU A 246 -17.63 2.77 -20.12
CA GLU A 246 -18.42 2.23 -21.22
C GLU A 246 -17.80 2.53 -22.60
N GLY A 247 -18.20 1.71 -23.58
CA GLY A 247 -17.59 1.67 -24.92
C GLY A 247 -16.16 1.10 -24.91
N ARG A 248 -15.59 0.89 -26.10
CA ARG A 248 -14.19 0.47 -26.29
C ARG A 248 -13.64 0.99 -27.61
N GLU A 249 -12.48 1.64 -27.59
CA GLU A 249 -11.78 2.11 -28.79
C GLU A 249 -10.25 1.99 -28.65
N THR A 250 -9.53 2.19 -29.75
CA THR A 250 -8.08 2.29 -29.78
C THR A 250 -7.66 3.75 -29.73
N LEU A 251 -6.91 4.14 -28.70
CA LEU A 251 -6.25 5.44 -28.62
C LEU A 251 -5.03 5.43 -29.56
N TYR A 252 -5.15 6.11 -30.70
CA TYR A 252 -4.08 6.25 -31.68
C TYR A 252 -3.06 7.30 -31.22
N LEU A 253 -1.83 6.88 -30.87
CA LEU A 253 -0.73 7.80 -30.51
C LEU A 253 0.03 8.28 -31.75
N SER A 254 -0.61 8.21 -32.92
CA SER A 254 -0.25 8.94 -34.15
C SER A 254 -1.11 10.19 -34.36
N ASP A 255 -2.18 10.38 -33.57
CA ASP A 255 -3.09 11.51 -33.67
C ASP A 255 -2.47 12.76 -33.03
N PRO A 256 -2.26 13.87 -33.75
CA PRO A 256 -1.61 15.07 -33.21
C PRO A 256 -2.36 15.73 -32.04
N ASP A 257 -3.63 15.42 -31.81
CA ASP A 257 -4.39 15.93 -30.66
C ASP A 257 -4.11 15.12 -29.36
N ASN A 258 -3.43 13.96 -29.47
CA ASN A 258 -2.96 13.20 -28.31
C ASN A 258 -1.55 13.67 -27.87
N ASN A 259 -1.29 13.67 -26.56
CA ASN A 259 -0.05 14.20 -25.96
C ASN A 259 1.17 13.27 -26.20
N ILE A 260 1.71 13.34 -27.42
CA ILE A 260 2.82 12.55 -27.96
C ILE A 260 4.11 13.39 -27.95
N PHE A 261 5.25 12.77 -27.64
CA PHE A 261 6.57 13.44 -27.54
C PHE A 261 7.60 12.88 -28.53
N PHE A 262 7.13 12.33 -29.65
CA PHE A 262 7.92 11.53 -30.58
C PHE A 262 7.42 11.69 -32.03
N ASP A 263 8.34 11.98 -32.95
CA ASP A 263 8.01 12.09 -34.38
C ASP A 263 8.11 10.73 -35.07
N ALA A 264 7.21 10.45 -36.02
CA ALA A 264 7.24 9.19 -36.78
C ALA A 264 8.58 9.02 -37.53
N GLY A 265 9.33 7.97 -37.16
CA GLY A 265 10.67 7.72 -37.70
C GLY A 265 11.84 8.18 -36.81
N ASP A 266 11.59 8.69 -35.61
CA ASP A 266 12.64 8.92 -34.62
C ASP A 266 13.32 7.60 -34.20
N LYS A 267 14.61 7.69 -33.82
CA LYS A 267 15.36 6.53 -33.33
C LYS A 267 14.97 6.17 -31.89
N ILE A 268 14.83 4.88 -31.61
CA ILE A 268 14.71 4.37 -30.24
C ILE A 268 16.03 4.68 -29.49
N PRO A 269 16.01 5.34 -28.33
CA PRO A 269 17.22 5.66 -27.55
C PRO A 269 17.89 4.39 -27.00
N VAL A 270 19.20 4.42 -26.81
CA VAL A 270 19.97 3.24 -26.38
C VAL A 270 20.33 3.34 -24.90
N GLY A 271 19.94 2.33 -24.12
CA GLY A 271 20.20 2.21 -22.68
C GLY A 271 19.21 2.96 -21.79
N LEU A 272 18.94 2.40 -20.60
CA LEU A 272 17.91 2.87 -19.65
C LEU A 272 18.11 4.33 -19.20
N ALA A 273 19.37 4.76 -19.08
CA ALA A 273 19.72 6.14 -18.72
C ALA A 273 19.28 7.18 -19.77
N ASN A 274 19.09 6.74 -21.02
CA ASN A 274 18.66 7.59 -22.14
C ASN A 274 17.20 7.35 -22.54
N ARG A 275 16.40 6.66 -21.72
CA ARG A 275 14.98 6.37 -22.03
C ARG A 275 14.23 7.67 -22.33
N ARG A 276 13.42 7.67 -23.39
CA ARG A 276 12.62 8.83 -23.81
C ARG A 276 11.14 8.55 -23.55
N MET A 277 10.45 9.50 -22.93
CA MET A 277 8.99 9.51 -22.89
C MET A 277 8.47 9.70 -24.32
N VAL A 278 7.58 8.83 -24.78
CA VAL A 278 6.97 8.90 -26.13
C VAL A 278 5.51 9.33 -26.08
N ALA A 279 4.81 9.06 -24.98
CA ALA A 279 3.43 9.47 -24.78
C ALA A 279 3.10 9.70 -23.30
N LYS A 280 2.17 10.62 -23.04
CA LYS A 280 1.48 10.82 -21.76
C LYS A 280 -0.01 10.88 -22.09
N CYS A 281 -0.84 9.96 -21.63
CA CYS A 281 -2.29 10.02 -21.88
C CYS A 281 -3.09 9.84 -20.60
N VAL A 282 -4.22 10.54 -20.54
CA VAL A 282 -5.25 10.37 -19.52
C VAL A 282 -6.33 9.48 -20.12
N ALA A 283 -6.65 8.37 -19.46
CA ALA A 283 -7.63 7.39 -19.95
C ALA A 283 -8.18 6.55 -18.80
N ALA A 284 -9.34 5.90 -19.00
CA ALA A 284 -9.91 5.01 -18.00
C ALA A 284 -9.01 3.79 -17.73
N PRO A 285 -9.11 3.16 -16.55
CA PRO A 285 -8.58 1.82 -16.32
C PRO A 285 -9.08 0.85 -17.42
N PRO A 286 -8.22 -0.01 -18.00
CA PRO A 286 -8.67 -1.02 -18.96
C PRO A 286 -9.67 -1.97 -18.30
N ALA A 287 -10.83 -2.14 -18.92
CA ALA A 287 -11.97 -2.89 -18.36
C ALA A 287 -11.61 -4.33 -17.93
N ASP A 288 -10.73 -4.99 -18.70
CA ASP A 288 -10.31 -6.37 -18.44
C ASP A 288 -9.04 -6.47 -17.56
N GLY A 289 -8.58 -5.35 -16.97
CA GLY A 289 -7.36 -5.27 -16.16
C GLY A 289 -6.04 -5.36 -16.96
N VAL A 290 -6.13 -5.36 -18.30
CA VAL A 290 -4.99 -5.51 -19.22
C VAL A 290 -4.89 -4.31 -20.14
N LEU A 291 -3.83 -3.51 -19.97
CA LEU A 291 -3.50 -2.42 -20.88
C LEU A 291 -2.75 -2.99 -22.09
N ASN A 292 -3.32 -2.83 -23.29
CA ASN A 292 -2.69 -3.29 -24.53
C ASN A 292 -2.02 -2.11 -25.25
N ILE A 293 -0.71 -2.19 -25.49
CA ILE A 293 0.03 -1.19 -26.28
C ILE A 293 0.52 -1.85 -27.57
N SER A 294 0.08 -1.40 -28.73
CA SER A 294 0.55 -1.92 -30.02
C SER A 294 1.40 -0.92 -30.78
N LEU A 295 2.50 -1.38 -31.38
CA LEU A 295 3.49 -0.50 -32.02
C LEU A 295 4.11 -1.11 -33.26
N ALA A 296 4.52 -0.26 -34.21
CA ALA A 296 5.23 -0.65 -35.42
C ALA A 296 6.66 -0.11 -35.39
N THR A 297 7.61 -0.89 -35.92
CA THR A 297 8.99 -0.42 -36.10
C THR A 297 9.50 -0.83 -37.48
N SER A 298 10.40 -0.04 -38.07
CA SER A 298 10.83 -0.17 -39.46
C SER A 298 11.61 -1.44 -39.84
N LYS A 299 11.75 -2.38 -38.90
CA LYS A 299 12.38 -3.69 -39.08
C LYS A 299 11.57 -4.87 -38.56
N ALA A 300 10.45 -4.64 -37.89
CA ALA A 300 9.56 -5.73 -37.48
C ALA A 300 8.64 -6.12 -38.65
N GLU A 301 8.53 -7.41 -38.96
CA GLU A 301 7.66 -7.90 -40.05
C GLU A 301 6.15 -7.71 -39.78
N ALA A 302 5.78 -7.48 -38.51
CA ALA A 302 4.41 -7.27 -38.06
C ALA A 302 4.36 -6.27 -36.90
N ARG A 303 3.17 -5.67 -36.70
CA ARG A 303 2.88 -4.83 -35.53
C ARG A 303 3.03 -5.66 -34.25
N GLN A 304 3.73 -5.08 -33.29
CA GLN A 304 4.00 -5.62 -31.96
C GLN A 304 2.84 -5.27 -31.04
N ARG A 305 2.49 -6.11 -30.04
CA ARG A 305 1.40 -5.81 -29.08
C ARG A 305 1.76 -6.26 -27.67
N VAL A 306 2.17 -5.32 -26.81
CA VAL A 306 2.55 -5.54 -25.42
C VAL A 306 1.30 -5.48 -24.53
N SER A 307 1.00 -6.56 -23.80
CA SER A 307 -0.18 -6.66 -22.93
C SER A 307 0.21 -6.63 -21.46
N ILE A 308 -0.02 -5.52 -20.79
CA ILE A 308 0.39 -5.28 -19.39
C ILE A 308 -0.80 -5.58 -18.49
N ALA A 309 -0.67 -6.61 -17.65
CA ALA A 309 -1.65 -6.92 -16.61
C ALA A 309 -1.22 -6.28 -15.29
N ARG A 310 -2.00 -5.34 -14.75
CA ARG A 310 -1.78 -4.73 -13.43
C ARG A 310 -3.13 -4.38 -12.80
N ASN A 311 -3.13 -4.08 -11.50
CA ASN A 311 -4.30 -3.53 -10.83
C ASN A 311 -4.44 -2.05 -11.20
N PHE A 312 -4.93 -1.78 -12.42
CA PHE A 312 -5.15 -0.42 -12.91
C PHE A 312 -6.32 0.23 -12.15
N LYS A 313 -6.07 1.40 -11.57
CA LYS A 313 -7.00 2.13 -10.73
C LYS A 313 -7.05 3.59 -11.15
N ALA A 314 -8.24 4.16 -11.12
CA ALA A 314 -8.43 5.60 -11.22
C ALA A 314 -7.66 6.32 -10.09
N GLY A 315 -7.16 7.53 -10.35
CA GLY A 315 -6.31 8.27 -9.41
C GLY A 315 -4.86 7.80 -9.30
N TYR A 316 -4.39 6.91 -10.19
CA TYR A 316 -3.00 6.46 -10.23
C TYR A 316 -2.28 6.79 -11.54
N ALA A 317 -0.98 7.04 -11.41
CA ALA A 317 -0.02 7.26 -12.48
C ALA A 317 0.82 6.00 -12.72
N TYR A 318 0.94 5.62 -13.99
CA TYR A 318 1.63 4.40 -14.43
C TYR A 318 2.76 4.75 -15.39
N ASP A 319 4.00 4.57 -14.95
CA ASP A 319 5.20 4.74 -15.76
C ASP A 319 5.56 3.43 -16.43
N ILE A 320 5.35 3.35 -17.74
CA ILE A 320 5.52 2.13 -18.53
C ILE A 320 6.78 2.26 -19.36
N VAL A 321 7.84 1.55 -19.00
CA VAL A 321 9.12 1.56 -19.71
C VAL A 321 9.22 0.36 -20.64
N LEU A 322 9.02 0.58 -21.94
CA LEU A 322 9.17 -0.43 -22.98
C LEU A 322 10.64 -0.60 -23.38
N ARG A 323 11.25 -1.70 -22.93
CA ARG A 323 12.61 -2.11 -23.22
C ARG A 323 12.65 -3.03 -24.46
N PHE A 324 13.20 -2.53 -25.55
CA PHE A 324 13.39 -3.26 -26.81
C PHE A 324 14.68 -4.10 -26.74
N SER A 325 14.54 -5.43 -26.86
CA SER A 325 15.67 -6.35 -26.77
C SER A 325 16.20 -6.77 -28.14
N ASN A 326 17.52 -6.93 -28.26
CA ASN A 326 18.21 -7.29 -29.51
C ASN A 326 17.75 -8.66 -30.05
N HIS A 327 17.18 -9.52 -29.20
CA HIS A 327 16.62 -10.83 -29.60
C HIS A 327 15.15 -10.78 -30.04
N GLY A 328 14.58 -9.59 -30.30
CA GLY A 328 13.26 -9.50 -30.94
C GLY A 328 12.05 -9.71 -30.03
N TYR A 329 12.12 -9.26 -28.78
CA TYR A 329 10.96 -9.10 -27.89
C TYR A 329 11.00 -7.72 -27.20
N ILE A 330 9.85 -7.26 -26.73
CA ILE A 330 9.70 -5.99 -26.03
C ILE A 330 9.25 -6.27 -24.60
N ASN A 331 9.93 -5.65 -23.64
CA ASN A 331 9.63 -5.84 -22.23
C ASN A 331 9.06 -4.59 -21.55
N PRO A 332 7.84 -4.60 -21.02
CA PRO A 332 7.34 -3.53 -20.17
C PRO A 332 7.86 -3.70 -18.73
N ASP A 333 8.61 -2.72 -18.23
CA ASP A 333 8.72 -2.45 -16.79
C ASP A 333 7.65 -1.41 -16.41
N VAL A 334 7.11 -1.48 -15.20
CA VAL A 334 6.00 -0.61 -14.76
C VAL A 334 6.15 -0.19 -13.31
N SER A 335 6.38 1.10 -13.07
CA SER A 335 6.23 1.72 -11.75
C SER A 335 4.88 2.44 -11.63
N VAL A 336 4.36 2.50 -10.40
CA VAL A 336 3.05 3.08 -10.08
C VAL A 336 3.23 4.11 -8.97
N GLY A 337 2.61 5.27 -9.11
CA GLY A 337 2.46 6.27 -8.06
C GLY A 337 1.03 6.80 -8.05
N GLU A 338 0.65 7.54 -7.01
CA GLU A 338 -0.62 8.28 -7.04
C GLU A 338 -0.57 9.39 -8.09
N TRP A 339 -1.70 9.67 -8.72
CA TRP A 339 -1.84 10.82 -9.61
C TRP A 339 -2.04 12.09 -8.77
N LYS A 340 -0.95 12.57 -8.20
CA LYS A 340 -0.88 13.90 -7.59
C LYS A 340 -0.63 14.93 -8.68
N ARG A 341 -1.45 15.98 -8.75
CA ARG A 341 -1.42 16.95 -9.86
C ARG A 341 -0.20 17.88 -9.87
N TYR A 342 0.59 17.91 -8.79
CA TYR A 342 1.80 18.72 -8.65
C TYR A 342 3.08 17.89 -8.46
N GLU A 343 4.01 18.05 -9.40
CA GLU A 343 5.45 18.01 -9.14
C GLU A 343 5.87 19.43 -8.69
N GLU A 344 6.81 19.57 -7.74
CA GLU A 344 7.07 20.83 -7.03
C GLU A 344 7.57 22.00 -7.91
N VAL A 345 6.91 23.16 -7.79
CA VAL A 345 7.55 24.48 -7.89
C VAL A 345 6.92 25.41 -6.84
N ILE A 346 7.70 25.87 -5.86
CA ILE A 346 7.25 26.77 -4.78
C ILE A 346 7.76 28.18 -5.07
N GLU A 347 6.87 29.18 -5.06
CA GLU A 347 7.19 30.59 -4.78
C GLU A 347 6.31 31.08 -3.59
N GLN A 348 6.76 32.12 -2.89
CA GLN A 348 6.37 32.44 -1.50
C GLN A 348 6.28 33.97 -1.26
N GLU A 349 5.17 34.51 -0.72
CA GLU A 349 5.12 35.87 -0.14
C GLU A 349 4.09 36.06 1.03
N VAL A 350 4.56 35.92 2.28
CA VAL A 350 4.52 36.90 3.40
C VAL A 350 3.29 37.82 3.62
N GLU A 351 2.58 37.59 4.74
CA GLU A 351 2.50 38.59 5.86
C GLU A 351 2.09 37.99 7.23
N VAL A 352 1.61 36.73 7.27
CA VAL A 352 1.48 35.93 8.52
C VAL A 352 2.73 35.09 8.82
N ASP A 353 3.67 35.01 7.85
CA ASP A 353 4.88 34.16 7.82
C ASP A 353 5.91 34.38 8.96
N MET A 354 5.75 35.40 9.81
CA MET A 354 6.67 35.63 10.94
C MET A 354 6.39 34.76 12.17
N PHE A 355 5.22 34.10 12.24
CA PHE A 355 4.87 33.18 13.31
C PHE A 355 4.97 31.73 12.83
N TYR A 356 5.67 30.88 13.59
CA TYR A 356 5.76 29.46 13.27
C TYR A 356 4.40 28.79 13.51
N ASN A 357 3.73 28.40 12.43
CA ASN A 357 2.42 27.74 12.49
C ASN A 357 2.59 26.27 12.93
N LEU A 358 2.26 25.98 14.18
CA LEU A 358 2.30 24.64 14.77
C LEU A 358 1.23 23.71 14.18
N SER A 359 0.15 24.28 13.63
CA SER A 359 -0.92 23.57 12.92
C SER A 359 -0.73 23.47 11.40
N ASN A 360 0.48 23.73 10.88
CA ASN A 360 0.73 23.78 9.42
C ASN A 360 0.57 22.43 8.70
N TYR A 361 0.67 21.32 9.43
CA TYR A 361 0.57 19.97 8.87
C TYR A 361 -0.77 19.29 9.22
N GLU A 362 -1.23 19.47 10.46
CA GLU A 362 -2.57 19.11 10.94
C GLU A 362 -2.88 19.97 12.18
N THR A 363 -4.16 20.19 12.48
CA THR A 363 -4.54 20.64 13.82
C THR A 363 -4.41 19.45 14.79
N ALA A 364 -4.18 19.71 16.08
CA ALA A 364 -4.00 18.66 17.09
C ALA A 364 -4.37 19.16 18.49
N ASN A 365 -4.47 18.25 19.46
CA ASN A 365 -4.69 18.62 20.88
C ASN A 365 -3.41 18.95 21.64
N SER A 366 -2.24 18.52 21.14
CA SER A 366 -0.94 18.96 21.64
C SER A 366 -0.09 19.57 20.52
N TYR A 367 0.83 20.46 20.84
CA TYR A 367 1.85 20.97 19.92
C TYR A 367 3.23 20.96 20.59
N ILE A 368 4.28 20.65 19.83
CA ILE A 368 5.66 20.62 20.32
C ILE A 368 6.35 21.94 19.99
N VAL A 369 6.90 22.59 21.01
CA VAL A 369 7.71 23.80 20.91
C VAL A 369 9.14 23.43 21.33
N ASN A 370 10.09 23.58 20.40
CA ASN A 370 11.50 23.18 20.61
C ASN A 370 12.50 24.35 20.53
N SER A 371 12.01 25.56 20.25
CA SER A 371 12.83 26.74 20.01
C SER A 371 12.25 27.98 20.71
N ALA A 372 13.10 28.81 21.30
CA ALA A 372 12.71 30.12 21.83
C ALA A 372 13.02 31.23 20.81
N ASN A 373 12.80 32.51 21.19
CA ASN A 373 13.02 33.67 20.32
C ASN A 373 12.26 33.56 18.97
N TYR A 374 11.01 33.07 19.06
CA TYR A 374 10.04 32.97 17.97
C TYR A 374 8.62 33.26 18.49
N GLY A 375 7.79 33.83 17.61
CA GLY A 375 6.34 33.78 17.72
C GLY A 375 5.83 32.46 17.15
N TYR A 376 4.82 31.89 17.78
CA TYR A 376 4.12 30.68 17.39
C TYR A 376 2.64 30.92 17.22
N CYS A 377 2.01 30.19 16.30
CA CYS A 377 0.56 30.21 16.18
C CYS A 377 0.00 28.81 15.89
N PHE A 378 -1.29 28.60 16.19
CA PHE A 378 -2.05 27.43 15.74
C PHE A 378 -3.51 27.82 15.54
N ASP A 379 -4.20 27.10 14.65
CA ASP A 379 -5.64 27.24 14.42
C ASP A 379 -6.42 26.72 15.62
N ALA A 380 -7.26 27.59 16.19
CA ALA A 380 -8.13 27.30 17.33
C ALA A 380 -9.62 27.42 16.96
N THR A 381 -9.93 27.44 15.66
CA THR A 381 -11.28 27.25 15.11
C THR A 381 -11.65 25.78 14.94
N ILE A 382 -10.72 24.86 15.20
CA ILE A 382 -10.90 23.41 15.05
C ILE A 382 -10.50 22.69 16.36
N LYS A 383 -11.31 21.71 16.78
CA LYS A 383 -11.05 20.81 17.91
C LYS A 383 -10.15 19.65 17.49
N GLY A 384 -9.05 19.42 18.21
CA GLY A 384 -8.11 18.36 17.90
C GLY A 384 -7.66 18.40 16.43
N ASN A 385 -7.71 17.27 15.74
CA ASN A 385 -7.39 17.18 14.31
C ASN A 385 -8.58 17.39 13.36
N GLY A 386 -9.72 17.91 13.85
CA GLY A 386 -10.91 18.14 13.03
C GLY A 386 -11.64 16.87 12.56
N HIS A 387 -11.17 15.66 12.91
CA HIS A 387 -11.77 14.42 12.47
C HIS A 387 -12.70 13.82 13.54
N ASN A 388 -13.98 13.63 13.20
CA ASN A 388 -15.00 13.11 14.14
C ASN A 388 -15.88 11.96 13.59
N ALA A 389 -15.59 11.44 12.40
CA ALA A 389 -16.44 10.43 11.72
C ALA A 389 -16.75 9.20 12.60
N LEU A 390 -15.81 8.82 13.48
CA LEU A 390 -15.94 7.62 14.31
C LEU A 390 -16.81 7.81 15.56
N VAL A 391 -16.86 9.01 16.13
CA VAL A 391 -17.45 9.22 17.47
C VAL A 391 -18.93 9.59 17.39
N GLY A 392 -19.32 10.33 16.34
CA GLY A 392 -20.71 10.65 15.99
C GLY A 392 -21.34 11.75 16.85
N GLY A 393 -21.61 12.91 16.23
CA GLY A 393 -22.56 13.91 16.75
C GLY A 393 -21.98 15.20 17.36
N ASP A 394 -20.66 15.33 17.50
CA ASP A 394 -20.03 16.57 18.01
C ASP A 394 -19.52 17.46 16.84
N ASN A 395 -19.81 18.76 16.88
CA ASN A 395 -19.24 19.73 15.93
C ASN A 395 -17.73 19.90 16.19
N THR A 396 -16.90 19.80 15.15
CA THR A 396 -15.44 19.97 15.20
C THR A 396 -15.01 21.43 15.20
N SER A 397 -15.87 22.35 14.75
CA SER A 397 -15.62 23.79 14.72
C SER A 397 -15.74 24.46 16.10
N LEU A 398 -15.04 25.59 16.24
CA LEU A 398 -14.99 26.48 17.38
C LEU A 398 -15.02 27.94 16.92
N THR A 399 -15.79 28.76 17.63
CA THR A 399 -15.77 30.23 17.48
C THR A 399 -15.57 30.86 18.87
N PRO A 400 -14.38 30.72 19.48
CA PRO A 400 -14.13 31.22 20.83
C PRO A 400 -14.04 32.74 20.80
N LYS A 401 -14.60 33.39 21.83
CA LYS A 401 -14.48 34.85 21.99
C LYS A 401 -13.30 35.26 22.86
N TYR A 402 -12.75 34.32 23.63
CA TYR A 402 -11.64 34.57 24.55
C TYR A 402 -10.70 33.36 24.66
N ILE A 403 -9.41 33.62 24.83
CA ILE A 403 -8.33 32.65 24.94
C ILE A 403 -7.49 33.00 26.18
N ASP A 404 -7.17 32.01 27.01
CA ASP A 404 -6.24 32.22 28.14
C ASP A 404 -5.47 30.95 28.52
N ILE A 405 -4.40 31.10 29.30
CA ILE A 405 -3.63 30.00 29.87
C ILE A 405 -4.40 29.43 31.06
N LEU A 406 -4.92 28.21 30.91
CA LEU A 406 -5.63 27.47 31.97
C LEU A 406 -4.66 27.04 33.08
N TRP A 407 -3.50 26.51 32.70
CA TRP A 407 -2.37 26.28 33.62
C TRP A 407 -1.05 26.25 32.86
N ASP A 408 0.03 26.54 33.58
CA ASP A 408 1.40 26.60 33.07
C ASP A 408 2.36 26.16 34.17
N ASP A 409 3.12 25.09 33.91
CA ASP A 409 4.11 24.55 34.84
C ASP A 409 5.57 24.88 34.49
N THR A 410 5.80 25.69 33.45
CA THR A 410 7.14 26.12 33.05
C THR A 410 7.82 26.90 34.19
N PRO A 411 9.07 26.58 34.53
CA PRO A 411 9.90 27.43 35.38
C PRO A 411 9.96 28.88 34.86
N LEU A 412 9.92 29.84 35.79
CA LEU A 412 10.07 31.27 35.46
C LEU A 412 11.44 31.53 34.84
N VAL A 413 11.45 32.29 33.74
CA VAL A 413 12.67 32.73 33.06
C VAL A 413 13.10 34.10 33.57
N THR A 414 14.40 34.34 33.66
CA THR A 414 14.95 35.64 34.09
C THR A 414 15.43 36.42 32.87
N ILE A 415 14.76 37.53 32.57
CA ILE A 415 15.02 38.37 31.39
C ILE A 415 15.18 39.81 31.88
N ASP A 416 16.32 40.44 31.60
CA ASP A 416 16.72 41.75 32.15
C ASP A 416 16.66 41.84 33.68
N GLY A 417 16.87 40.71 34.37
CA GLY A 417 16.74 40.61 35.84
C GLY A 417 15.29 40.54 36.35
N VAL A 418 14.30 40.48 35.46
CA VAL A 418 12.88 40.34 35.78
C VAL A 418 12.44 38.89 35.58
N GLN A 419 11.69 38.33 36.53
CA GLN A 419 11.04 37.02 36.37
C GLN A 419 9.85 37.13 35.43
N ARG A 420 9.78 36.28 34.40
CA ARG A 420 8.70 36.22 33.41
C ARG A 420 8.24 34.77 33.21
N LYS A 421 7.03 34.59 32.67
CA LYS A 421 6.60 33.29 32.13
C LYS A 421 7.40 32.95 30.88
N ALA A 422 7.66 31.66 30.65
CA ALA A 422 8.39 31.21 29.46
C ALA A 422 7.56 31.36 28.18
N LEU A 423 6.23 31.22 28.30
CA LEU A 423 5.25 31.46 27.25
C LEU A 423 4.39 32.67 27.61
N THR A 424 4.11 33.53 26.63
CA THR A 424 3.18 34.67 26.77
C THR A 424 2.24 34.73 25.57
N LEU A 425 0.93 34.75 25.80
CA LEU A 425 -0.06 35.05 24.75
C LEU A 425 0.09 36.49 24.27
N ASP A 426 -0.04 36.72 22.97
CA ASP A 426 0.00 38.08 22.39
C ASP A 426 -1.36 38.75 22.41
N LEU A 427 -2.41 37.93 22.24
CA LEU A 427 -3.81 38.31 22.21
C LEU A 427 -4.62 37.28 23.01
N HIS A 428 -5.62 37.77 23.74
CA HIS A 428 -6.66 36.94 24.35
C HIS A 428 -7.86 36.70 23.41
N GLU A 429 -7.73 37.06 22.14
CA GLU A 429 -8.71 36.86 21.07
C GLU A 429 -7.99 36.22 19.86
N LEU A 430 -8.72 35.55 18.98
CA LEU A 430 -8.14 34.95 17.77
C LEU A 430 -7.77 36.02 16.74
N SER A 431 -6.56 35.92 16.17
CA SER A 431 -6.19 36.64 14.95
C SER A 431 -6.28 35.67 13.77
N HIS A 432 -7.18 35.94 12.82
CA HIS A 432 -7.38 35.08 11.63
C HIS A 432 -7.64 33.60 11.97
N GLY A 433 -8.42 33.34 13.03
CA GLY A 433 -8.71 32.00 13.54
C GLY A 433 -7.62 31.38 14.42
N ARG A 434 -6.47 32.04 14.59
CA ARG A 434 -5.30 31.49 15.28
C ARG A 434 -5.06 32.12 16.65
N VAL A 435 -4.57 31.30 17.58
CA VAL A 435 -3.93 31.77 18.82
C VAL A 435 -2.50 32.19 18.48
N LEU A 436 -2.06 33.34 18.98
CA LEU A 436 -0.70 33.85 18.81
C LEU A 436 -0.01 33.95 20.17
N PHE A 437 1.22 33.43 20.27
CA PHE A 437 2.01 33.49 21.49
C PHE A 437 3.51 33.53 21.20
N HIS A 438 4.28 34.09 22.13
CA HIS A 438 5.75 34.08 22.08
C HIS A 438 6.35 33.16 23.12
N VAL A 439 7.47 32.54 22.75
CA VAL A 439 8.32 31.75 23.64
C VAL A 439 9.61 32.52 23.89
N GLN A 440 9.80 32.89 25.16
CA GLN A 440 10.83 33.81 25.61
C GLN A 440 12.22 33.15 25.55
N GLY A 441 13.12 33.70 24.73
CA GLY A 441 14.51 33.26 24.61
C GLY A 441 15.50 34.27 25.18
N ASN A 442 16.77 34.12 24.83
CA ASN A 442 17.83 35.04 25.23
C ASN A 442 17.62 36.42 24.56
N PRO A 443 17.41 37.52 25.30
CA PRO A 443 17.18 38.84 24.70
C PRO A 443 18.46 39.46 24.10
N ASP A 444 19.64 39.05 24.58
CA ASP A 444 20.94 39.56 24.14
C ASP A 444 21.45 38.86 22.85
N ASP A 445 20.86 37.71 22.50
CA ASP A 445 21.19 36.93 21.31
C ASP A 445 19.90 36.41 20.65
N ILE A 446 19.41 37.12 19.64
CA ILE A 446 18.19 36.77 18.91
C ILE A 446 18.35 35.51 18.05
N ASP A 447 19.58 35.10 17.74
CA ASP A 447 19.90 33.92 16.94
C ASP A 447 20.05 32.66 17.83
N ASP A 448 20.23 32.83 19.15
CA ASP A 448 20.07 31.75 20.12
C ASP A 448 18.59 31.34 20.21
N LYS A 449 18.30 30.14 19.71
CA LYS A 449 16.97 29.53 19.71
C LYS A 449 16.77 28.50 20.82
N SER A 450 17.72 28.36 21.76
CA SER A 450 17.58 27.40 22.86
C SER A 450 16.44 27.80 23.81
N LEU A 451 15.72 26.80 24.33
CA LEU A 451 14.69 27.02 25.34
C LEU A 451 15.34 27.43 26.68
N LEU A 452 14.97 28.60 27.21
CA LEU A 452 15.36 29.01 28.56
C LEU A 452 14.65 28.23 29.67
N SER A 453 13.56 27.55 29.33
CA SER A 453 12.70 26.80 30.24
C SER A 453 11.92 25.74 29.46
N GLU A 454 11.89 24.52 29.98
CA GLU A 454 11.11 23.40 29.45
C GLU A 454 9.95 23.10 30.39
N GLY A 455 8.82 22.65 29.85
CA GLY A 455 7.61 22.37 30.60
C GLY A 455 6.38 22.27 29.71
N ASN A 456 5.21 22.45 30.31
CA ASN A 456 3.91 22.24 29.70
C ASN A 456 2.98 23.41 30.03
N VAL A 457 2.25 23.86 29.02
CA VAL A 457 1.23 24.92 29.13
C VAL A 457 -0.07 24.39 28.55
N VAL A 458 -1.20 24.60 29.21
CA VAL A 458 -2.52 24.33 28.63
C VAL A 458 -3.23 25.65 28.39
N ILE A 459 -3.58 25.90 27.13
CA ILE A 459 -4.34 27.05 26.66
C ILE A 459 -5.80 26.61 26.52
N ALA A 460 -6.74 27.40 27.03
CA ALA A 460 -8.17 27.16 26.93
C ALA A 460 -8.85 28.21 26.07
N ALA A 461 -9.85 27.77 25.31
CA ALA A 461 -10.82 28.60 24.60
C ALA A 461 -12.09 28.76 25.43
N TYR A 462 -12.66 29.95 25.43
CA TYR A 462 -13.87 30.29 26.19
C TYR A 462 -14.94 30.92 25.30
N ASP A 463 -16.21 30.75 25.68
CA ASP A 463 -17.37 31.39 25.03
C ASP A 463 -17.43 32.91 25.27
N GLU A 464 -16.89 33.39 26.38
CA GLU A 464 -16.60 34.79 26.71
C GLU A 464 -15.53 34.88 27.82
N GLU A 465 -15.03 36.08 28.12
CA GLU A 465 -14.02 36.30 29.16
C GLU A 465 -14.53 35.80 30.54
N GLY A 466 -13.88 34.78 31.10
CA GLY A 466 -14.31 34.13 32.34
C GLY A 466 -15.54 33.23 32.23
N GLY A 467 -15.98 32.92 31.00
CA GLY A 467 -17.12 32.05 30.70
C GLY A 467 -16.79 30.55 30.75
N ASN A 468 -17.54 29.75 29.97
CA ASN A 468 -17.36 28.30 29.90
C ASN A 468 -16.21 27.92 28.96
N ILE A 469 -15.44 26.90 29.33
CA ILE A 469 -14.39 26.35 28.47
C ILE A 469 -15.03 25.57 27.32
N LEU A 470 -14.65 25.92 26.09
CA LEU A 470 -15.08 25.29 24.85
C LEU A 470 -14.13 24.18 24.39
N TRP A 471 -12.82 24.37 24.60
CA TRP A 471 -11.77 23.40 24.29
C TRP A 471 -10.45 23.76 24.98
N THR A 472 -9.49 22.82 24.99
CA THR A 472 -8.14 23.02 25.53
C THR A 472 -7.07 22.43 24.61
N TRP A 473 -5.94 23.11 24.47
CA TRP A 473 -4.75 22.64 23.76
C TRP A 473 -3.53 22.63 24.68
N HIS A 474 -2.65 21.66 24.49
CA HIS A 474 -1.44 21.47 25.28
C HIS A 474 -0.18 21.86 24.47
N ILE A 475 0.59 22.81 24.98
CA ILE A 475 1.88 23.22 24.42
C ILE A 475 2.99 22.56 25.22
N TRP A 476 3.70 21.65 24.58
CA TRP A 476 4.81 20.87 25.14
C TRP A 476 6.14 21.53 24.76
N MET A 477 6.76 22.23 25.72
CA MET A 477 8.02 22.94 25.55
C MET A 477 9.18 22.03 25.98
N THR A 478 9.92 21.48 25.01
CA THR A 478 10.96 20.46 25.25
C THR A 478 12.00 20.47 24.14
N ASP A 479 13.20 19.95 24.41
CA ASP A 479 14.16 19.56 23.38
C ASP A 479 13.52 18.64 22.31
N ARG A 480 14.19 18.51 21.15
CA ARG A 480 13.66 17.76 20.00
C ARG A 480 13.39 16.28 20.37
N VAL A 481 12.12 15.98 20.61
CA VAL A 481 11.57 14.63 20.77
C VAL A 481 12.07 13.74 19.63
N ARG A 482 12.54 12.54 19.98
CA ARG A 482 13.16 11.61 19.02
C ARG A 482 12.25 10.45 18.70
N SER A 483 12.30 10.00 17.46
CA SER A 483 11.59 8.83 16.96
C SER A 483 12.43 7.56 17.18
N GLN A 484 11.79 6.47 17.61
CA GLN A 484 12.41 5.16 17.85
C GLN A 484 11.66 4.08 17.06
N GLY A 485 12.37 3.38 16.17
CA GLY A 485 11.80 2.28 15.38
C GLY A 485 11.73 0.98 16.17
N TYR A 486 10.58 0.29 16.12
CA TYR A 486 10.35 -1.00 16.77
C TYR A 486 10.31 -2.13 15.73
N PRO A 487 10.66 -3.40 16.09
CA PRO A 487 10.66 -4.55 15.15
C PRO A 487 9.34 -4.83 14.44
N ASN A 488 8.22 -4.41 15.04
CA ASN A 488 6.85 -4.55 14.54
C ASN A 488 6.45 -3.44 13.54
N GLY A 489 7.35 -2.50 13.23
CA GLY A 489 7.12 -1.42 12.26
C GLY A 489 6.71 -0.07 12.87
N TYR A 490 6.40 -0.02 14.16
CA TYR A 490 6.00 1.23 14.83
C TYR A 490 7.16 2.20 14.99
N ILE A 491 6.86 3.49 14.89
CA ILE A 491 7.77 4.59 15.17
C ILE A 491 7.25 5.33 16.40
N VAL A 492 7.87 5.08 17.55
CA VAL A 492 7.42 5.52 18.87
C VAL A 492 8.26 6.72 19.34
N GLN A 493 7.67 7.67 20.07
CA GLN A 493 8.43 8.76 20.69
C GLN A 493 9.37 8.24 21.81
N ASP A 494 10.51 8.91 22.00
CA ASP A 494 11.55 8.54 22.98
C ASP A 494 11.16 8.74 24.44
N ARG A 495 10.00 9.34 24.69
CA ARG A 495 9.47 9.72 26.02
C ARG A 495 7.94 9.76 26.00
N ASN A 496 7.35 9.92 27.18
CA ASN A 496 5.90 10.08 27.31
C ASN A 496 5.48 11.52 26.99
N LEU A 497 4.24 11.72 26.56
CA LEU A 497 3.70 13.02 26.19
C LEU A 497 3.74 13.98 27.40
N GLY A 498 4.35 15.15 27.21
CA GLY A 498 4.56 16.15 28.27
C GLY A 498 5.80 15.93 29.14
N ALA A 499 6.66 14.96 28.82
CA ALA A 499 7.95 14.75 29.49
C ALA A 499 9.05 15.64 28.86
N VAL A 500 9.83 16.32 29.69
CA VAL A 500 10.95 17.17 29.24
C VAL A 500 12.29 16.42 29.17
N SER A 501 12.29 15.11 29.42
CA SER A 501 13.51 14.29 29.33
C SER A 501 13.24 12.84 28.96
N SER A 502 14.11 12.28 28.11
CA SER A 502 14.19 10.84 27.81
C SER A 502 15.37 10.12 28.51
N THR A 503 16.17 10.82 29.34
CA THR A 503 17.40 10.25 29.93
C THR A 503 17.18 9.70 31.36
N PRO A 504 17.53 8.43 31.66
CA PRO A 504 17.26 7.72 32.94
C PRO A 504 17.65 8.39 34.27
N ASP A 505 18.44 9.47 34.25
CA ASP A 505 18.88 10.17 35.46
C ASP A 505 18.00 11.39 35.83
N SER A 506 17.07 11.82 34.96
CA SER A 506 16.19 12.99 35.18
C SER A 506 14.79 12.59 35.66
N VAL A 507 14.67 12.04 36.88
CA VAL A 507 13.41 11.46 37.41
C VAL A 507 12.20 12.38 37.26
N ASN A 508 12.32 13.65 37.63
CA ASN A 508 11.21 14.62 37.52
C ASN A 508 10.93 15.04 36.07
N GLY A 509 11.94 15.04 35.19
CA GLY A 509 11.79 15.41 33.78
C GLY A 509 11.08 14.35 32.94
N MET A 510 11.05 13.10 33.43
CA MET A 510 10.36 12.00 32.74
C MET A 510 8.86 11.97 32.96
N ASP A 511 8.38 12.38 34.15
CA ASP A 511 7.10 11.92 34.73
C ASP A 511 5.85 12.22 33.87
N GLY A 512 5.98 13.09 32.86
CA GLY A 512 4.99 13.29 31.80
C GLY A 512 3.66 13.87 32.29
N LEU A 513 2.65 13.79 31.43
CA LEU A 513 1.27 14.15 31.76
C LEU A 513 0.34 12.93 31.67
N TYR A 514 -0.71 12.96 32.48
CA TYR A 514 -1.66 11.87 32.65
C TYR A 514 -2.95 12.21 31.92
N TYR A 515 -3.50 11.27 31.16
CA TYR A 515 -4.73 11.46 30.40
C TYR A 515 -5.78 10.47 30.89
N GLN A 516 -7.00 10.94 31.18
CA GLN A 516 -8.13 10.04 31.39
C GLN A 516 -8.55 9.47 30.03
N TRP A 517 -8.85 8.16 29.98
CA TRP A 517 -8.99 7.45 28.70
C TRP A 517 -10.01 8.14 27.77
N GLY A 518 -9.65 8.41 26.52
CA GLY A 518 -10.51 9.08 25.54
C GLY A 518 -10.63 10.61 25.68
N ARG A 519 -9.88 11.27 26.57
CA ARG A 519 -9.91 12.74 26.73
C ARG A 519 -8.66 13.43 26.15
N PRO A 520 -8.79 14.65 25.57
CA PRO A 520 -7.67 15.39 25.01
C PRO A 520 -6.86 16.16 26.07
N THR A 521 -7.49 16.55 27.19
CA THR A 521 -6.87 17.40 28.22
C THR A 521 -5.97 16.59 29.16
N PRO A 522 -4.71 17.02 29.40
CA PRO A 522 -3.85 16.44 30.42
C PRO A 522 -4.17 16.87 31.86
N PHE A 523 -3.89 15.94 32.79
CA PHE A 523 -3.74 16.15 34.22
C PHE A 523 -2.26 16.13 34.61
N LYS A 524 -1.91 16.87 35.67
CA LYS A 524 -0.58 16.85 36.30
C LYS A 524 -0.68 16.31 37.74
N ALA A 525 0.25 15.42 38.11
CA ALA A 525 0.37 14.92 39.47
C ALA A 525 0.91 15.99 40.44
N ALA A 526 0.30 16.11 41.62
CA ALA A 526 0.69 17.04 42.68
C ALA A 526 2.09 16.75 43.26
N SER A 527 2.57 15.49 43.16
CA SER A 527 3.93 15.12 43.59
C SER A 527 5.06 15.84 42.83
N SER A 528 4.81 16.37 41.63
CA SER A 528 5.83 16.90 40.71
C SER A 528 6.34 18.31 41.06
N GLY A 529 6.14 18.79 42.29
CA GLY A 529 7.08 19.71 42.93
C GLY A 529 6.99 21.21 42.65
N ILE A 530 5.89 21.72 42.06
CA ILE A 530 5.68 23.18 41.88
C ILE A 530 4.45 23.73 42.63
N TYR A 531 3.47 22.90 42.99
CA TYR A 531 2.39 23.31 43.90
C TYR A 531 2.69 22.84 45.32
N GLY A 532 2.95 23.81 46.20
CA GLY A 532 3.04 23.55 47.64
C GLY A 532 1.68 23.11 48.20
N ALA A 533 1.69 22.03 48.97
CA ALA A 533 0.54 21.26 49.49
C ALA A 533 -0.09 20.28 48.48
N VAL A 534 -0.17 19.02 48.90
CA VAL A 534 -0.87 17.92 48.21
C VAL A 534 -2.36 18.29 48.10
N THR A 535 -2.72 18.88 46.98
CA THR A 535 -4.10 19.16 46.61
C THR A 535 -4.49 18.08 45.61
N LYS A 536 -5.35 17.16 46.05
CA LYS A 536 -5.87 16.06 45.23
C LYS A 536 -6.38 16.61 43.89
N VAL A 537 -6.09 15.93 42.78
CA VAL A 537 -6.69 16.30 41.48
C VAL A 537 -8.21 16.33 41.65
N PRO A 538 -8.89 17.43 41.28
CA PRO A 538 -10.33 17.56 41.43
C PRO A 538 -11.03 16.37 40.78
N SER A 539 -11.89 15.70 41.54
CA SER A 539 -12.52 14.46 41.10
C SER A 539 -13.97 14.38 41.56
N ASN A 540 -14.79 13.74 40.74
CA ASN A 540 -16.15 13.34 41.08
C ASN A 540 -16.30 11.82 40.88
N PRO A 541 -15.68 10.99 41.74
CA PRO A 541 -15.62 9.53 41.58
C PRO A 541 -16.96 8.79 41.76
N ALA A 542 -18.03 9.53 42.05
CA ALA A 542 -19.40 9.01 42.14
C ALA A 542 -20.27 9.43 40.94
N SER A 543 -19.78 10.27 40.04
CA SER A 543 -20.50 10.73 38.85
C SER A 543 -19.75 10.40 37.56
N VAL A 544 -20.45 9.74 36.65
CA VAL A 544 -20.14 9.81 35.22
C VAL A 544 -20.35 11.24 34.68
N ALA A 545 -19.80 11.51 33.51
CA ALA A 545 -20.05 12.71 32.72
C ALA A 545 -20.37 12.35 31.26
N THR A 546 -20.88 13.33 30.52
CA THR A 546 -20.83 13.38 29.06
C THR A 546 -19.48 13.92 28.58
N VAL A 547 -19.17 13.74 27.29
CA VAL A 547 -17.97 14.31 26.67
C VAL A 547 -17.96 15.84 26.79
N GLY A 548 -19.08 16.51 26.49
CA GLY A 548 -19.21 17.97 26.61
C GLY A 548 -19.00 18.50 28.03
N GLU A 549 -19.55 17.84 29.06
CA GLU A 549 -19.30 18.22 30.47
C GLU A 549 -17.83 18.07 30.85
N ALA A 550 -17.16 17.01 30.37
CA ALA A 550 -15.75 16.76 30.62
C ALA A 550 -14.81 17.71 29.84
N VAL A 551 -15.25 18.25 28.71
CA VAL A 551 -14.57 19.32 27.96
C VAL A 551 -14.73 20.67 28.67
N ALA A 552 -15.93 20.98 29.18
CA ALA A 552 -16.19 22.20 29.94
C ALA A 552 -15.53 22.21 31.33
N ASN A 553 -15.22 21.03 31.89
CA ASN A 553 -14.55 20.84 33.17
C ASN A 553 -13.22 20.08 33.00
N PRO A 554 -12.25 20.62 32.25
CA PRO A 554 -11.05 19.91 31.82
C PRO A 554 -10.21 19.38 33.00
N MET A 555 -10.17 20.12 34.11
CA MET A 555 -9.40 19.78 35.31
C MET A 555 -10.10 18.80 36.27
N THR A 556 -11.30 18.29 35.94
CA THR A 556 -12.05 17.34 36.78
C THR A 556 -11.98 15.92 36.25
N LEU A 557 -11.62 14.97 37.10
CA LEU A 557 -11.63 13.53 36.84
C LEU A 557 -13.00 12.92 37.19
N TYR A 558 -13.63 12.20 36.26
CA TYR A 558 -14.97 11.60 36.46
C TYR A 558 -14.90 10.07 36.62
N GLY A 559 -15.91 9.47 37.27
CA GLY A 559 -15.97 8.03 37.53
C GLY A 559 -17.19 7.63 38.35
N SER A 560 -17.57 6.36 38.37
CA SER A 560 -18.84 5.90 38.97
C SER A 560 -18.70 4.86 40.09
N GLY A 561 -17.57 4.87 40.79
CA GLY A 561 -17.27 3.93 41.87
C GLY A 561 -16.94 2.51 41.40
N SER A 562 -17.00 1.55 42.32
CA SER A 562 -16.56 0.15 42.14
C SER A 562 -17.31 -0.63 41.08
N ASP A 563 -18.54 -0.23 40.77
CA ASP A 563 -19.50 -1.08 40.04
C ASP A 563 -19.48 -0.79 38.53
N ARG A 564 -18.78 0.27 38.11
CA ARG A 564 -18.68 0.72 36.73
C ARG A 564 -17.32 1.40 36.50
N GLN A 565 -16.44 0.69 35.79
CA GLN A 565 -15.04 1.06 35.54
C GLN A 565 -14.85 2.18 34.48
N ASP A 566 -15.81 3.10 34.34
CA ASP A 566 -15.84 4.10 33.28
C ASP A 566 -16.23 5.49 33.83
N TRP A 567 -15.77 6.53 33.15
CA TRP A 567 -16.15 7.93 33.38
C TRP A 567 -17.35 8.35 32.53
N LEU A 568 -17.63 7.66 31.42
CA LEU A 568 -18.79 7.93 30.57
C LEU A 568 -20.08 7.25 31.04
N ALA A 569 -21.20 7.96 30.84
CA ALA A 569 -22.55 7.45 31.06
C ALA A 569 -22.97 6.31 30.11
N THR A 570 -22.30 6.17 28.96
CA THR A 570 -22.26 4.94 28.13
C THR A 570 -20.85 4.84 27.53
N PRO A 571 -20.15 3.69 27.61
CA PRO A 571 -18.79 3.56 27.09
C PRO A 571 -18.73 3.84 25.59
N ASN A 572 -17.76 4.64 25.15
CA ASN A 572 -17.46 4.86 23.73
C ASN A 572 -16.00 4.46 23.48
N ASN A 573 -15.75 3.49 22.60
CA ASN A 573 -14.41 2.98 22.34
C ASN A 573 -13.63 3.83 21.32
N ARG A 574 -14.32 4.70 20.56
CA ARG A 574 -13.77 5.36 19.37
C ARG A 574 -13.11 6.71 19.67
N LEU A 575 -13.12 7.16 20.92
CA LEU A 575 -12.63 8.50 21.30
C LEU A 575 -11.16 8.76 20.90
N TRP A 576 -10.31 7.73 20.89
CA TRP A 576 -8.91 7.80 20.42
C TRP A 576 -8.66 6.95 19.16
N GLY A 577 -9.64 6.86 18.25
CA GLY A 577 -9.43 6.26 16.92
C GLY A 577 -9.65 4.76 16.78
N TYR A 578 -10.04 4.07 17.85
CA TYR A 578 -10.26 2.63 17.79
C TYR A 578 -11.60 2.27 17.13
N GLN A 579 -11.55 1.84 15.88
CA GLN A 579 -12.69 1.25 15.16
C GLN A 579 -12.91 -0.22 15.53
N ASN A 580 -11.87 -1.05 15.37
CA ASN A 580 -11.80 -2.47 15.76
C ASN A 580 -10.30 -2.90 15.86
N GLU A 581 -10.02 -4.15 16.26
CA GLU A 581 -8.64 -4.63 16.46
C GLU A 581 -7.84 -4.96 15.17
N HIS A 582 -8.44 -4.76 13.98
CA HIS A 582 -7.93 -5.23 12.69
C HIS A 582 -7.89 -4.17 11.58
N THR A 583 -8.50 -3.00 11.76
CA THR A 583 -8.34 -1.84 10.85
C THR A 583 -7.16 -0.96 11.25
N ASP A 584 -6.80 -0.03 10.37
CA ASP A 584 -5.86 1.05 10.67
C ASP A 584 -6.50 2.00 11.70
N LEU A 585 -5.69 2.55 12.62
CA LEU A 585 -6.19 3.54 13.57
C LEU A 585 -6.17 4.92 12.92
N GLU A 586 -7.29 5.61 13.03
CA GLU A 586 -7.46 6.98 12.58
C GLU A 586 -7.39 7.91 13.78
N LYS A 587 -6.50 8.91 13.75
CA LYS A 587 -6.49 9.96 14.76
C LYS A 587 -7.85 10.69 14.79
N THR A 588 -8.38 10.92 15.97
CA THR A 588 -9.67 11.58 16.21
C THR A 588 -9.51 12.89 16.97
N MET A 589 -10.55 13.72 16.96
CA MET A 589 -10.54 15.02 17.63
C MET A 589 -10.26 14.99 19.14
N TYR A 590 -10.32 13.84 19.82
CA TYR A 590 -9.95 13.71 21.26
C TYR A 590 -8.58 13.06 21.50
N ASP A 591 -7.86 12.63 20.45
CA ASP A 591 -6.51 12.08 20.56
C ASP A 591 -5.54 13.17 21.06
N PRO A 592 -4.86 12.99 22.20
CA PRO A 592 -4.03 14.02 22.82
C PRO A 592 -2.71 14.28 22.09
N CYS A 593 -2.28 13.44 21.14
CA CYS A 593 -0.92 13.50 20.60
C CYS A 593 -0.68 14.68 19.63
N PRO A 594 0.59 15.09 19.41
CA PRO A 594 0.92 16.19 18.51
C PRO A 594 0.79 15.85 17.00
N PRO A 595 0.93 16.84 16.10
CA PRO A 595 0.91 16.66 14.65
C PRO A 595 1.79 15.51 14.13
N GLY A 596 1.23 14.63 13.30
CA GLY A 596 1.92 13.45 12.76
C GLY A 596 2.05 12.28 13.74
N TYR A 597 1.38 12.34 14.90
CA TYR A 597 1.39 11.30 15.94
C TYR A 597 -0.02 11.02 16.50
N MET A 598 -0.23 9.82 17.03
CA MET A 598 -1.46 9.36 17.69
C MET A 598 -1.15 8.52 18.94
N VAL A 599 -2.16 8.21 19.75
CA VAL A 599 -2.03 7.31 20.90
C VAL A 599 -1.63 5.90 20.43
N ALA A 600 -0.57 5.35 21.04
CA ALA A 600 -0.11 3.99 20.80
C ALA A 600 -1.24 2.96 20.87
N ASP A 601 -1.31 2.04 19.91
CA ASP A 601 -2.20 0.88 19.98
C ASP A 601 -1.49 -0.34 20.61
N ILE A 602 -2.25 -1.35 21.03
CA ILE A 602 -1.69 -2.51 21.75
C ILE A 602 -0.57 -3.24 20.95
N ARG A 603 -0.60 -3.22 19.62
CA ARG A 603 0.37 -3.91 18.75
C ARG A 603 1.79 -3.36 18.92
N VAL A 604 1.95 -2.13 19.43
CA VAL A 604 3.23 -1.54 19.85
C VAL A 604 3.93 -2.42 20.90
N TRP A 605 3.16 -3.00 21.82
CA TRP A 605 3.65 -3.79 22.98
C TRP A 605 3.25 -5.27 22.93
N GLN A 606 2.54 -5.71 21.89
CA GLN A 606 2.34 -7.14 21.64
C GLN A 606 3.71 -7.84 21.56
N ASN A 607 3.85 -8.95 22.30
CA ASN A 607 5.09 -9.69 22.47
C ASN A 607 6.25 -8.91 23.17
N ILE A 608 5.94 -7.96 24.06
CA ILE A 608 6.92 -7.39 25.01
C ILE A 608 7.75 -8.46 25.75
N ALA A 609 7.18 -9.67 25.91
CA ALA A 609 7.85 -10.90 26.32
C ALA A 609 9.22 -11.14 25.64
N GLY A 610 9.38 -10.76 24.38
CA GLY A 610 10.60 -10.90 23.58
C GLY A 610 11.63 -9.77 23.73
N TYR A 611 11.30 -8.64 24.35
CA TYR A 611 12.26 -7.54 24.58
C TYR A 611 13.14 -7.85 25.79
N GLU A 612 14.47 -7.84 25.65
CA GLU A 612 15.37 -8.11 26.77
C GLU A 612 15.37 -6.94 27.77
N VAL A 613 15.59 -7.22 29.05
CA VAL A 613 15.82 -6.13 30.03
C VAL A 613 17.31 -5.85 30.03
N ALA A 614 17.71 -4.69 29.52
CA ALA A 614 19.12 -4.31 29.50
C ALA A 614 19.62 -3.99 30.93
N ASP A 615 20.91 -4.22 31.20
CA ASP A 615 21.55 -3.87 32.49
C ASP A 615 21.37 -2.37 32.78
N GLY A 616 20.37 -2.04 33.59
CA GLY A 616 19.86 -0.67 33.70
C GLY A 616 18.59 -0.53 34.53
N TRP A 617 18.45 -1.30 35.62
CA TRP A 617 17.46 -0.99 36.65
C TRP A 617 17.95 0.24 37.43
N HIS A 618 17.50 1.44 37.08
CA HIS A 618 17.82 2.65 37.84
C HIS A 618 16.90 2.77 39.07
N ASN A 619 17.21 2.03 40.14
CA ASN A 619 16.78 2.26 41.52
C ASN A 619 15.31 2.73 41.78
N GLY A 620 14.32 2.24 41.01
CA GLY A 620 12.90 2.64 41.11
C GLY A 620 12.42 3.73 40.13
N SER A 621 13.27 4.24 39.25
CA SER A 621 12.91 5.30 38.29
C SER A 621 12.28 4.79 36.99
N GLY A 622 12.50 3.52 36.62
CA GLY A 622 12.03 2.95 35.34
C GLY A 622 12.77 1.67 34.91
N VAL A 623 12.50 1.23 33.69
CA VAL A 623 13.12 0.07 33.03
C VAL A 623 13.65 0.44 31.63
N ASN A 624 14.83 -0.10 31.27
CA ASN A 624 15.30 -0.14 29.89
C ASN A 624 14.87 -1.46 29.22
N LEU A 625 14.02 -1.36 28.21
CA LEU A 625 13.65 -2.48 27.33
C LEU A 625 14.55 -2.45 26.09
N SER A 626 15.24 -3.55 25.81
CA SER A 626 16.03 -3.71 24.59
C SER A 626 15.12 -4.13 23.44
N VAL A 627 14.95 -3.21 22.49
CA VAL A 627 14.04 -3.29 21.35
C VAL A 627 14.88 -3.10 20.09
N ALA A 628 15.00 -4.12 19.24
CA ALA A 628 15.85 -4.10 18.04
C ALA A 628 17.33 -3.68 18.29
N SER A 629 17.92 -4.08 19.43
CA SER A 629 19.24 -3.64 19.91
C SER A 629 19.35 -2.17 20.36
N ASN A 630 18.24 -1.41 20.36
CA ASN A 630 18.16 -0.10 21.02
C ASN A 630 17.63 -0.27 22.45
N ASN A 631 18.19 0.47 23.42
CA ASN A 631 17.64 0.51 24.77
C ASN A 631 16.60 1.63 24.88
N VAL A 632 15.36 1.26 25.13
CA VAL A 632 14.21 2.18 25.26
C VAL A 632 13.80 2.33 26.71
N TRP A 633 13.77 3.57 27.20
CA TRP A 633 13.40 3.88 28.58
C TRP A 633 11.89 3.95 28.79
N TYR A 634 11.42 3.28 29.84
CA TYR A 634 10.03 3.29 30.32
C TYR A 634 10.01 3.66 31.82
N PRO A 635 9.64 4.90 32.17
CA PRO A 635 9.68 5.40 33.55
C PRO A 635 8.58 4.81 34.45
N PHE A 636 8.87 4.66 35.74
CA PHE A 636 7.91 4.19 36.76
C PHE A 636 7.12 5.37 37.33
N GLN A 637 6.04 5.70 36.60
CA GLN A 637 5.16 6.84 36.84
C GLN A 637 3.88 6.49 37.60
N GLY A 638 3.44 5.23 37.53
CA GLY A 638 2.18 4.81 38.14
C GLY A 638 0.95 5.42 37.47
N SER A 639 -0.04 5.84 38.26
CA SER A 639 -1.35 6.28 37.77
C SER A 639 -2.02 7.32 38.68
N ILE A 640 -2.97 8.10 38.13
CA ILE A 640 -3.94 8.85 38.93
C ILE A 640 -5.23 8.01 38.97
N GLU A 641 -5.62 7.57 40.15
CA GLU A 641 -6.79 6.72 40.37
C GLU A 641 -8.09 7.51 40.24
N SER A 642 -9.23 6.83 40.05
CA SER A 642 -10.52 7.46 39.76
C SER A 642 -11.02 8.44 40.83
N ASP A 643 -10.55 8.31 42.07
CA ASP A 643 -10.85 9.23 43.16
C ASP A 643 -9.96 10.49 43.16
N GLY A 644 -9.02 10.62 42.22
CA GLY A 644 -8.03 11.69 42.14
C GLY A 644 -6.80 11.47 43.04
N SER A 645 -6.67 10.31 43.69
CA SER A 645 -5.44 9.98 44.42
C SER A 645 -4.32 9.53 43.49
N GLU A 646 -3.09 9.84 43.86
CA GLU A 646 -1.90 9.55 43.07
C GLU A 646 -1.27 8.22 43.52
N ASN A 647 -1.24 7.26 42.61
CA ASN A 647 -0.67 5.93 42.76
C ASN A 647 0.70 5.86 42.08
N ILE A 648 1.63 6.68 42.56
CA ILE A 648 3.00 6.82 42.02
C ILE A 648 3.91 5.80 42.72
N TYR A 649 3.52 4.52 42.75
CA TYR A 649 4.46 3.49 43.17
C TYR A 649 5.55 3.40 42.11
N ARG A 650 6.76 3.83 42.51
CA ARG A 650 8.00 3.87 41.72
C ARG A 650 8.59 2.46 41.50
N ASP A 651 7.72 1.54 41.11
CA ASP A 651 8.00 0.16 40.70
C ASP A 651 7.07 -0.32 39.56
N VAL A 652 6.18 0.54 39.03
CA VAL A 652 5.30 0.21 37.88
C VAL A 652 5.36 1.28 36.79
N ALA A 653 5.65 0.88 35.54
CA ALA A 653 5.35 1.67 34.35
C ALA A 653 3.93 1.34 33.87
N ARG A 654 3.10 2.37 33.64
CA ARG A 654 1.77 2.27 33.03
C ARG A 654 1.66 3.22 31.86
N LEU A 655 1.11 2.77 30.74
CA LEU A 655 0.80 3.63 29.59
C LEU A 655 -0.51 3.19 28.95
N TRP A 656 -1.34 4.16 28.56
CA TRP A 656 -2.55 3.87 27.80
C TRP A 656 -2.24 3.30 26.42
N SER A 657 -3.09 2.36 25.97
CA SER A 657 -3.32 2.17 24.54
C SER A 657 -4.67 2.77 24.11
N SER A 658 -4.82 2.99 22.82
CA SER A 658 -6.08 3.36 22.16
C SER A 658 -7.10 2.20 22.06
N VAL A 659 -6.69 0.95 22.30
CA VAL A 659 -7.46 -0.28 21.99
C VAL A 659 -8.18 -0.86 23.21
N VAL A 660 -9.26 -1.61 22.99
CA VAL A 660 -10.01 -2.37 24.03
C VAL A 660 -10.06 -3.88 23.71
N ASP A 661 -10.30 -4.71 24.74
CA ASP A 661 -10.46 -6.17 24.60
C ASP A 661 -11.89 -6.53 24.13
N LEU A 662 -12.09 -6.80 22.84
CA LEU A 662 -13.38 -7.24 22.30
C LEU A 662 -13.67 -8.74 22.53
N ARG A 663 -12.69 -9.51 23.04
CA ARG A 663 -12.77 -10.97 23.12
C ARG A 663 -13.43 -11.43 24.42
N THR A 664 -13.35 -10.62 25.49
CA THR A 664 -13.82 -11.01 26.82
C THR A 664 -14.48 -9.91 27.67
N THR A 665 -14.02 -8.65 27.68
CA THR A 665 -14.49 -7.67 28.71
C THR A 665 -14.83 -6.25 28.24
N ASN A 666 -14.48 -5.84 27.01
CA ASN A 666 -14.61 -4.46 26.50
C ASN A 666 -13.82 -3.40 27.32
N GLU A 667 -12.81 -3.82 28.06
CA GLU A 667 -11.94 -2.94 28.85
C GLU A 667 -10.75 -2.44 28.00
N PRO A 668 -10.27 -1.20 28.19
CA PRO A 668 -9.06 -0.70 27.53
C PRO A 668 -7.81 -1.49 27.93
N TYR A 669 -6.90 -1.66 26.99
CA TYR A 669 -5.57 -2.19 27.26
C TYR A 669 -4.62 -1.08 27.74
N GLU A 670 -3.80 -1.41 28.74
CA GLU A 670 -2.64 -0.62 29.16
C GLU A 670 -1.37 -1.47 29.03
N LEU A 671 -0.25 -0.85 28.65
CA LEU A 671 1.06 -1.44 28.95
C LEU A 671 1.26 -1.36 30.46
N GLN A 672 1.52 -2.49 31.10
CA GLN A 672 1.95 -2.55 32.50
C GLN A 672 3.29 -3.30 32.62
N TYR A 673 4.28 -2.70 33.26
CA TYR A 673 5.54 -3.37 33.63
C TYR A 673 5.81 -3.17 35.11
N THR A 674 6.00 -4.26 35.87
CA THR A 674 6.16 -4.22 37.33
C THR A 674 7.49 -4.80 37.79
N ALA A 675 8.24 -4.03 38.58
CA ALA A 675 9.57 -4.38 39.05
C ALA A 675 9.57 -5.62 39.97
N SER A 676 8.57 -5.75 40.85
CA SER A 676 8.50 -6.83 41.86
C SER A 676 8.29 -8.26 41.33
N ARG A 677 8.03 -8.43 40.02
CA ARG A 677 7.83 -9.76 39.39
C ARG A 677 8.84 -10.14 38.30
N MET A 678 9.60 -9.19 37.75
CA MET A 678 10.30 -9.33 36.46
C MET A 678 9.41 -9.93 35.34
N ALA A 679 8.10 -9.74 35.43
CA ALA A 679 7.12 -10.35 34.55
C ALA A 679 6.67 -9.34 33.50
N LYS A 680 6.81 -9.74 32.23
CA LYS A 680 6.46 -8.96 31.05
C LYS A 680 4.95 -9.15 30.77
N GLU A 681 4.12 -8.66 31.68
CA GLU A 681 2.67 -8.86 31.67
C GLU A 681 1.99 -7.86 30.72
N ASN A 682 1.60 -8.31 29.51
CA ASN A 682 0.57 -7.60 28.75
C ASN A 682 -0.75 -7.72 29.52
N ALA A 683 -1.17 -6.64 30.16
CA ALA A 683 -2.23 -6.65 31.16
C ALA A 683 -3.62 -6.55 30.53
N TYR A 684 -4.53 -7.40 31.03
CA TYR A 684 -5.96 -7.37 30.72
C TYR A 684 -6.67 -6.46 31.72
N GLY A 685 -7.65 -5.67 31.24
CA GLY A 685 -8.67 -5.05 32.10
C GLY A 685 -8.23 -3.83 32.89
N SER A 686 -8.15 -2.67 32.24
CA SER A 686 -7.95 -1.37 32.90
C SER A 686 -9.25 -0.56 33.01
N SER A 687 -9.41 0.23 34.07
CA SER A 687 -10.58 1.11 34.23
C SER A 687 -10.38 2.46 33.54
N ARG A 688 -11.27 2.82 32.60
CA ARG A 688 -11.24 4.11 31.84
C ARG A 688 -11.36 5.34 32.72
N ASN A 689 -11.91 5.20 33.92
CA ASN A 689 -12.07 6.28 34.90
C ASN A 689 -10.75 6.73 35.58
N ARG A 690 -9.62 6.07 35.31
CA ARG A 690 -8.28 6.48 35.77
C ARG A 690 -7.58 7.37 34.73
N ALA A 691 -6.52 8.07 35.14
CA ALA A 691 -5.62 8.75 34.20
C ALA A 691 -4.22 8.13 34.21
N LEU A 692 -3.70 7.80 33.01
CA LEU A 692 -2.39 7.19 32.79
C LEU A 692 -1.58 8.05 31.80
N PRO A 693 -0.24 7.91 31.80
CA PRO A 693 0.61 8.47 30.77
C PRO A 693 0.25 7.96 29.36
N VAL A 694 0.45 8.81 28.36
CA VAL A 694 0.40 8.46 26.94
C VAL A 694 1.82 8.52 26.36
N ARG A 695 2.16 7.57 25.49
CA ARG A 695 3.33 7.67 24.60
C ARG A 695 2.83 7.59 23.17
N CYS A 696 3.17 8.59 22.37
CA CYS A 696 2.64 8.71 21.03
C CYS A 696 3.47 7.89 20.03
N VAL A 697 2.80 7.35 19.02
CA VAL A 697 3.41 6.72 17.84
C VAL A 697 3.12 7.58 16.63
N SER A 698 3.95 7.53 15.59
CA SER A 698 3.63 8.28 14.36
C SER A 698 2.34 7.73 13.76
N SER A 699 1.46 8.62 13.29
CA SER A 699 0.22 8.26 12.60
C SER A 699 0.49 7.41 11.34
N HIS A 700 1.63 7.65 10.69
CA HIS A 700 2.13 6.89 9.54
C HIS A 700 2.82 5.56 9.94
N SER A 701 2.77 5.19 11.23
CA SER A 701 3.38 3.98 11.77
C SER A 701 2.38 3.04 12.44
N THR A 702 1.10 3.09 12.04
CA THR A 702 0.20 1.94 12.21
C THR A 702 0.89 0.64 11.74
N ALA A 703 0.47 -0.51 12.26
CA ALA A 703 0.90 -1.79 11.72
C ALA A 703 0.39 -1.94 10.28
N ILE A 704 1.19 -1.46 9.31
CA ILE A 704 0.88 -1.46 7.88
C ILE A 704 0.38 -2.86 7.50
N VAL A 705 -0.94 -2.98 7.27
CA VAL A 705 -1.55 -4.21 6.76
C VAL A 705 -1.10 -4.35 5.32
N THR A 706 0.04 -5.01 5.15
CA THR A 706 0.81 -4.99 3.92
C THR A 706 -0.01 -5.69 2.83
N ASN A 707 -0.55 -4.90 1.91
CA ASN A 707 -1.35 -5.40 0.81
C ASN A 707 -0.44 -6.08 -0.21
N LEU A 708 -0.32 -7.41 -0.09
CA LEU A 708 0.48 -8.26 -0.97
C LEU A 708 0.03 -8.16 -2.44
N SER A 709 -1.23 -7.74 -2.68
CA SER A 709 -1.82 -7.52 -4.00
C SER A 709 -1.84 -6.07 -4.49
N ALA A 710 -1.14 -5.15 -3.80
CA ALA A 710 -1.18 -3.71 -4.12
C ALA A 710 -0.75 -3.42 -5.57
N SER A 711 0.39 -3.97 -6.00
CA SER A 711 0.91 -3.78 -7.37
C SER A 711 0.22 -4.68 -8.40
N GLN A 712 -0.14 -5.91 -8.01
CA GLN A 712 -0.81 -6.89 -8.86
C GLN A 712 -1.45 -8.00 -8.01
N THR A 713 -2.61 -8.50 -8.40
CA THR A 713 -3.10 -9.80 -7.91
C THR A 713 -2.26 -10.92 -8.53
N ALA A 714 -1.99 -12.01 -7.81
CA ALA A 714 -1.09 -13.06 -8.27
C ALA A 714 -1.50 -14.43 -7.71
N ASN A 715 -0.82 -15.50 -8.13
CA ASN A 715 -1.03 -16.85 -7.59
C ASN A 715 -0.07 -17.23 -6.46
N SER A 716 1.03 -16.49 -6.32
CA SER A 716 1.98 -16.63 -5.23
C SER A 716 2.23 -15.25 -4.61
N TYR A 717 2.48 -15.20 -3.31
CA TYR A 717 2.89 -13.98 -2.60
C TYR A 717 4.04 -14.27 -1.65
N MET A 718 5.01 -13.35 -1.58
CA MET A 718 6.17 -13.49 -0.71
C MET A 718 5.97 -12.74 0.60
N ILE A 719 6.31 -13.39 1.71
CA ILE A 719 6.29 -12.83 3.07
C ILE A 719 7.70 -12.95 3.63
N HIS A 720 8.23 -11.85 4.15
CA HIS A 720 9.64 -11.72 4.55
C HIS A 720 9.87 -11.48 6.05
N ARG A 721 8.79 -11.22 6.82
CA ARG A 721 8.82 -10.88 8.24
C ARG A 721 7.46 -11.10 8.90
N SER A 722 7.43 -11.14 10.24
CA SER A 722 6.18 -11.01 11.01
C SER A 722 5.49 -9.68 10.70
N GLY A 723 4.16 -9.64 10.78
CA GLY A 723 3.34 -8.48 10.46
C GLY A 723 1.90 -8.83 10.07
N TYR A 724 1.12 -7.80 9.75
CA TYR A 724 -0.22 -7.95 9.20
C TYR A 724 -0.17 -7.81 7.67
N TYR A 725 -0.95 -8.63 6.96
CA TYR A 725 -0.96 -8.68 5.50
C TYR A 725 -2.38 -8.84 4.99
N LYS A 726 -2.68 -8.32 3.79
CA LYS A 726 -3.94 -8.60 3.08
C LYS A 726 -3.72 -8.86 1.60
N PHE A 727 -4.63 -9.60 0.95
CA PHE A 727 -4.66 -9.70 -0.51
C PHE A 727 -6.10 -9.87 -1.04
N LYS A 728 -6.34 -9.36 -2.25
CA LYS A 728 -7.65 -9.42 -2.92
C LYS A 728 -7.98 -10.87 -3.27
N ALA A 729 -8.97 -11.46 -2.61
CA ALA A 729 -9.36 -12.86 -2.77
C ALA A 729 -10.52 -13.05 -3.78
N THR A 730 -11.07 -11.96 -4.34
CA THR A 730 -12.13 -11.99 -5.36
C THR A 730 -11.62 -12.05 -6.81
N VAL A 731 -10.30 -12.07 -7.02
CA VAL A 731 -9.66 -12.13 -8.36
C VAL A 731 -8.82 -13.41 -8.49
N ARG A 732 -8.97 -14.12 -9.61
CA ARG A 732 -8.20 -15.33 -9.91
C ARG A 732 -6.83 -14.98 -10.49
N GLY A 733 -5.78 -15.20 -9.69
CA GLY A 733 -4.40 -14.94 -10.09
C GLY A 733 -4.22 -13.49 -10.53
N ASN A 734 -3.65 -13.28 -11.72
CA ASN A 734 -3.43 -11.94 -12.29
C ASN A 734 -4.66 -11.34 -13.00
N GLY A 735 -5.85 -11.94 -12.87
CA GLY A 735 -7.11 -11.43 -13.46
C GLY A 735 -7.25 -11.63 -14.98
N VAL A 736 -6.21 -12.09 -15.68
CA VAL A 736 -6.21 -12.23 -17.14
C VAL A 736 -6.72 -13.60 -17.59
N GLY A 737 -7.94 -13.62 -18.12
CA GLY A 737 -8.63 -14.82 -18.61
C GLY A 737 -8.52 -15.07 -20.12
N SER A 738 -8.04 -14.09 -20.88
CA SER A 738 -7.89 -14.19 -22.34
C SER A 738 -6.72 -13.31 -22.84
N LEU A 739 -6.14 -13.65 -23.99
CA LEU A 739 -5.02 -12.91 -24.62
C LEU A 739 -5.10 -12.93 -26.15
N LEU A 740 -4.64 -11.87 -26.83
CA LEU A 740 -4.48 -11.87 -28.29
C LEU A 740 -3.05 -12.28 -28.69
N PRO A 741 -2.84 -13.43 -29.37
CA PRO A 741 -1.51 -13.88 -29.76
C PRO A 741 -0.87 -12.98 -30.83
N LEU A 742 0.46 -12.84 -30.79
CA LEU A 742 1.23 -12.10 -31.81
C LEU A 742 0.92 -12.63 -33.23
N GLY A 743 0.53 -11.73 -34.14
CA GLY A 743 0.14 -12.07 -35.52
C GLY A 743 -1.18 -12.86 -35.65
N GLY A 744 -1.92 -13.02 -34.55
CA GLY A 744 -3.24 -13.63 -34.49
C GLY A 744 -4.37 -12.63 -34.79
N THR A 745 -5.49 -13.15 -35.26
CA THR A 745 -6.77 -12.42 -35.46
C THR A 745 -7.86 -12.94 -34.53
N THR A 746 -7.49 -13.68 -33.50
CA THR A 746 -8.40 -14.47 -32.65
C THR A 746 -7.83 -14.55 -31.25
N THR A 747 -8.64 -14.21 -30.25
CA THR A 747 -8.28 -14.28 -28.84
C THR A 747 -8.16 -15.73 -28.36
N ALA A 748 -7.15 -15.98 -27.53
CA ALA A 748 -6.89 -17.21 -26.81
C ALA A 748 -7.63 -17.19 -25.46
N GLU A 749 -8.69 -17.99 -25.32
CA GLU A 749 -9.55 -18.05 -24.11
C GLU A 749 -8.96 -18.97 -23.04
N ILE A 750 -7.89 -18.49 -22.40
CA ILE A 750 -7.07 -19.26 -21.45
C ILE A 750 -7.77 -19.62 -20.14
N ASN A 751 -8.91 -19.01 -19.83
CA ASN A 751 -9.70 -19.26 -18.62
C ASN A 751 -10.33 -20.66 -18.53
N GLY A 752 -10.46 -21.38 -19.65
CA GLY A 752 -11.10 -22.70 -19.71
C GLY A 752 -12.56 -22.73 -19.23
N GLY A 753 -13.28 -21.61 -19.35
CA GLY A 753 -14.66 -21.44 -18.91
C GLY A 753 -14.83 -20.91 -17.48
N LEU A 754 -13.76 -20.54 -16.78
CA LEU A 754 -13.82 -19.82 -15.51
C LEU A 754 -14.01 -18.30 -15.71
N SER A 755 -14.69 -17.63 -14.78
CA SER A 755 -14.61 -16.17 -14.68
C SER A 755 -13.23 -15.76 -14.14
N THR A 756 -12.76 -14.56 -14.49
CA THR A 756 -11.57 -13.94 -13.90
C THR A 756 -11.81 -13.48 -12.45
N THR A 757 -13.07 -13.24 -12.09
CA THR A 757 -13.53 -12.86 -10.75
C THR A 757 -14.32 -13.97 -10.06
N MET A 758 -14.48 -13.86 -8.74
CA MET A 758 -15.23 -14.78 -7.90
C MET A 758 -15.70 -14.11 -6.61
N ALA A 759 -16.74 -14.67 -5.99
CA ALA A 759 -17.22 -14.31 -4.66
C ALA A 759 -17.07 -15.53 -3.73
N PRO A 760 -15.92 -15.71 -3.06
CA PRO A 760 -15.76 -16.76 -2.06
C PRO A 760 -16.63 -16.47 -0.84
N ALA A 761 -17.16 -17.53 -0.23
CA ALA A 761 -17.78 -17.43 1.10
C ALA A 761 -16.72 -17.29 2.19
N LYS A 762 -15.57 -17.95 2.01
CA LYS A 762 -14.45 -17.94 2.96
C LYS A 762 -13.14 -18.33 2.27
N VAL A 763 -12.01 -17.85 2.78
CA VAL A 763 -10.66 -18.39 2.53
C VAL A 763 -10.22 -19.22 3.74
N ASP A 764 -9.63 -20.39 3.52
CA ASP A 764 -8.97 -21.16 4.60
C ASP A 764 -7.61 -21.71 4.14
N ILE A 765 -6.80 -22.15 5.08
CA ILE A 765 -5.55 -22.87 4.84
C ILE A 765 -5.89 -24.25 4.26
N LEU A 766 -5.28 -24.57 3.12
CA LEU A 766 -5.41 -25.85 2.44
C LEU A 766 -4.28 -26.80 2.84
N TRP A 767 -3.04 -26.29 2.88
CA TRP A 767 -1.86 -27.08 3.24
C TRP A 767 -0.72 -26.22 3.80
N TRP A 768 0.21 -26.87 4.50
CA TRP A 768 1.43 -26.25 5.02
C TRP A 768 2.65 -27.16 4.86
N GLN A 769 3.81 -26.55 4.62
CA GLN A 769 5.13 -27.16 4.65
C GLN A 769 6.13 -26.16 5.25
N GLY A 770 6.56 -26.39 6.49
CA GLY A 770 7.62 -25.60 7.12
C GLY A 770 9.00 -25.81 6.48
N ASP A 771 9.98 -25.00 6.87
CA ASP A 771 11.36 -25.18 6.42
C ASP A 771 11.95 -26.51 6.93
N PHE A 772 12.42 -27.34 5.99
CA PHE A 772 13.08 -28.63 6.28
C PHE A 772 14.25 -28.50 7.27
N THR A 773 14.93 -27.36 7.30
CA THR A 773 16.09 -27.09 8.17
C THR A 773 15.71 -26.84 9.63
N GLU A 774 14.62 -26.13 9.88
CA GLU A 774 14.26 -25.61 11.20
C GLU A 774 13.03 -26.30 11.82
N VAL A 775 12.02 -26.67 11.02
CA VAL A 775 10.71 -27.12 11.52
C VAL A 775 10.33 -28.49 10.96
N THR A 776 10.38 -29.51 11.81
CA THR A 776 9.84 -30.85 11.54
C THR A 776 9.02 -31.32 12.74
N GLY A 777 7.76 -30.88 12.80
CA GLY A 777 6.82 -31.19 13.89
C GLY A 777 6.02 -32.48 13.71
N GLU A 778 5.41 -32.92 14.80
CA GLU A 778 4.38 -33.97 14.87
C GLU A 778 2.97 -33.35 14.75
N GLU A 779 1.94 -34.17 14.49
CA GLU A 779 0.57 -33.72 14.19
C GLU A 779 -0.08 -32.85 15.28
N SER A 780 0.28 -33.06 16.56
CA SER A 780 -0.27 -32.31 17.70
C SER A 780 0.18 -30.85 17.76
N ASP A 781 1.28 -30.50 17.10
CA ASP A 781 1.97 -29.23 17.31
C ASP A 781 1.83 -28.29 16.08
N ILE A 782 1.18 -28.75 15.01
CA ILE A 782 1.11 -28.05 13.71
C ILE A 782 0.48 -26.67 13.81
N GLU A 783 -0.56 -26.50 14.63
CA GLU A 783 -1.21 -25.19 14.83
C GLU A 783 -0.29 -24.17 15.54
N ASN A 784 0.59 -24.64 16.43
CA ASN A 784 1.60 -23.80 17.09
C ASN A 784 2.80 -23.49 16.19
N LEU A 785 3.04 -24.34 15.18
CA LEU A 785 4.10 -24.22 14.20
C LEU A 785 3.67 -23.51 12.91
N LEU A 786 2.40 -23.16 12.76
CA LEU A 786 1.93 -22.42 11.59
C LEU A 786 2.39 -20.95 11.67
N PRO A 787 3.06 -20.37 10.65
CA PRO A 787 3.58 -19.00 10.73
C PRO A 787 2.48 -17.94 10.65
N LEU A 788 1.28 -18.29 10.18
CA LEU A 788 0.14 -17.38 10.00
C LEU A 788 -1.09 -17.73 10.83
N GLN A 789 -1.95 -16.74 10.98
CA GLN A 789 -3.34 -16.85 11.40
C GLN A 789 -4.20 -16.09 10.39
N LEU A 790 -5.28 -16.69 9.90
CA LEU A 790 -6.31 -15.97 9.15
C LEU A 790 -7.16 -15.15 10.12
N LEU A 791 -7.32 -13.86 9.86
CA LEU A 791 -8.16 -12.96 10.65
C LEU A 791 -9.61 -13.03 10.17
N ASN A 792 -10.55 -12.60 11.00
CA ASN A 792 -12.00 -12.73 10.79
C ASN A 792 -12.43 -14.14 10.28
N ASN A 793 -11.82 -15.22 10.81
CA ASN A 793 -12.07 -16.60 10.36
C ASN A 793 -11.84 -16.84 8.84
N GLY A 794 -11.11 -15.95 8.16
CA GLY A 794 -10.89 -16.01 6.71
C GLY A 794 -12.08 -15.51 5.86
N GLU A 795 -13.09 -14.89 6.47
CA GLU A 795 -14.09 -14.10 5.74
C GLU A 795 -13.43 -12.88 5.10
N LEU A 796 -14.00 -12.41 3.99
CA LEU A 796 -13.50 -11.27 3.24
C LEU A 796 -14.15 -9.98 3.77
N ASP A 797 -13.44 -8.85 3.65
CA ASP A 797 -14.05 -7.53 3.87
C ASP A 797 -14.98 -7.12 2.71
N GLU A 798 -15.67 -5.98 2.84
CA GLU A 798 -16.59 -5.44 1.82
C GLU A 798 -15.89 -5.16 0.48
N GLU A 799 -14.57 -4.90 0.52
CA GLU A 799 -13.74 -4.77 -0.68
C GLU A 799 -13.29 -6.13 -1.25
N GLY A 800 -13.52 -7.26 -0.58
CA GLY A 800 -13.09 -8.58 -1.05
C GLY A 800 -11.61 -8.90 -0.82
N PHE A 801 -10.97 -8.31 0.18
CA PHE A 801 -9.67 -8.74 0.70
C PHE A 801 -9.84 -9.77 1.81
N VAL A 802 -8.91 -10.73 1.87
CA VAL A 802 -8.67 -11.54 3.08
C VAL A 802 -7.46 -10.99 3.82
N THR A 803 -7.56 -10.90 5.15
CA THR A 803 -6.50 -10.38 6.03
C THR A 803 -5.92 -11.51 6.89
N LEU A 804 -4.60 -11.49 7.07
CA LEU A 804 -3.86 -12.49 7.83
C LEU A 804 -2.78 -11.83 8.71
N TYR A 805 -2.50 -12.47 9.84
CA TYR A 805 -1.42 -12.09 10.75
C TYR A 805 -0.30 -13.13 10.71
N VAL A 806 0.94 -12.67 10.70
CA VAL A 806 2.14 -13.50 10.78
C VAL A 806 2.85 -13.16 12.08
N GLY A 807 2.64 -13.97 13.11
CA GLY A 807 3.22 -13.74 14.44
C GLY A 807 4.60 -14.39 14.60
N ASN A 808 4.67 -15.69 14.34
CA ASN A 808 5.85 -16.52 14.53
C ASN A 808 6.56 -16.77 13.18
N TYR A 809 7.16 -15.73 12.60
CA TYR A 809 7.81 -15.83 11.29
C TYR A 809 8.99 -16.80 11.32
N HIS A 810 8.88 -17.82 10.47
CA HIS A 810 9.93 -18.74 10.07
C HIS A 810 9.69 -19.09 8.59
N LYS A 811 10.70 -19.64 7.92
CA LYS A 811 10.60 -19.93 6.48
C LYS A 811 9.70 -21.14 6.23
N GLY A 812 9.12 -21.20 5.03
CA GLY A 812 8.19 -22.26 4.67
C GLY A 812 7.22 -21.85 3.57
N ASN A 813 6.19 -22.67 3.38
CA ASN A 813 5.21 -22.53 2.34
C ASN A 813 3.82 -22.88 2.86
N VAL A 814 2.81 -22.12 2.44
CA VAL A 814 1.40 -22.33 2.79
C VAL A 814 0.57 -22.27 1.51
N GLY A 815 -0.36 -23.21 1.37
CA GLY A 815 -1.46 -23.10 0.43
C GLY A 815 -2.70 -22.54 1.10
N LEU A 816 -3.29 -21.49 0.53
CA LEU A 816 -4.62 -21.01 0.88
C LEU A 816 -5.60 -21.40 -0.24
N ALA A 817 -6.85 -21.66 0.11
CA ALA A 817 -7.93 -21.91 -0.85
C ALA A 817 -9.14 -21.01 -0.54
N ALA A 818 -9.77 -20.50 -1.60
CA ALA A 818 -11.08 -19.85 -1.56
C ALA A 818 -12.16 -20.91 -1.75
N TYR A 819 -13.15 -20.90 -0.88
CA TYR A 819 -14.27 -21.84 -0.87
C TYR A 819 -15.58 -21.11 -1.15
N ASP A 820 -16.52 -21.78 -1.81
CA ASP A 820 -17.92 -21.35 -1.87
C ASP A 820 -18.71 -21.78 -0.63
N VAL A 821 -20.03 -21.58 -0.66
CA VAL A 821 -20.95 -21.90 0.44
C VAL A 821 -21.14 -23.41 0.67
N ASP A 822 -20.82 -24.24 -0.32
CA ASP A 822 -20.94 -25.70 -0.25
C ASP A 822 -19.60 -26.37 0.14
N GLY A 823 -18.52 -25.59 0.21
CA GLY A 823 -17.17 -26.05 0.58
C GLY A 823 -16.31 -26.49 -0.60
N GLU A 824 -16.69 -26.15 -1.84
CA GLU A 824 -15.91 -26.45 -3.04
C GLU A 824 -14.85 -25.37 -3.32
N ILE A 825 -13.67 -25.78 -3.81
CA ILE A 825 -12.53 -24.87 -4.03
C ILE A 825 -12.73 -24.05 -5.32
N LEU A 826 -12.89 -22.73 -5.18
CA LEU A 826 -13.02 -21.77 -6.28
C LEU A 826 -11.67 -21.35 -6.89
N TRP A 827 -10.64 -21.32 -6.06
CA TRP A 827 -9.25 -20.95 -6.40
C TRP A 827 -8.30 -21.27 -5.23
N SER A 828 -6.99 -21.19 -5.48
CA SER A 828 -5.98 -21.34 -4.43
C SER A 828 -4.71 -20.54 -4.72
N TRP A 829 -4.01 -20.14 -3.66
CA TRP A 829 -2.80 -19.33 -3.67
C TRP A 829 -1.68 -19.97 -2.86
N HIS A 830 -0.44 -19.60 -3.20
CA HIS A 830 0.77 -20.00 -2.47
C HIS A 830 1.36 -18.80 -1.72
N LEU A 831 1.44 -18.88 -0.39
CA LEU A 831 2.22 -17.94 0.41
C LEU A 831 3.61 -18.52 0.66
N TRP A 832 4.64 -17.78 0.26
CA TRP A 832 6.05 -18.17 0.34
C TRP A 832 6.75 -17.36 1.43
N PHE A 833 7.06 -18.02 2.54
CA PHE A 833 7.78 -17.42 3.67
C PHE A 833 9.28 -17.64 3.42
N THR A 834 9.96 -16.60 2.98
CA THR A 834 11.36 -16.65 2.52
C THR A 834 12.03 -15.30 2.71
N ASP A 835 13.35 -15.28 2.81
CA ASP A 835 14.12 -14.06 2.53
C ASP A 835 13.79 -13.58 1.10
N LYS A 836 13.85 -12.27 0.86
CA LYS A 836 13.70 -11.69 -0.48
C LYS A 836 14.70 -12.36 -1.44
N PRO A 837 14.25 -13.02 -2.53
CA PRO A 837 15.15 -13.62 -3.51
C PRO A 837 16.11 -12.56 -4.09
N ALA A 838 17.39 -12.90 -4.22
CA ALA A 838 18.34 -12.02 -4.89
C ALA A 838 18.11 -12.01 -6.41
N ASP A 839 18.37 -10.86 -7.03
CA ASP A 839 18.36 -10.69 -8.48
C ASP A 839 19.61 -11.35 -9.08
N LEU A 840 19.39 -12.28 -10.02
CA LEU A 840 20.41 -13.05 -10.74
C LEU A 840 20.43 -12.62 -12.20
N ILE A 841 21.49 -11.93 -12.64
CA ILE A 841 21.62 -11.46 -14.02
C ILE A 841 22.07 -12.60 -14.93
N THR A 842 21.34 -12.77 -16.04
CA THR A 842 21.54 -13.81 -17.04
C THR A 842 21.40 -13.19 -18.43
N GLY A 843 22.51 -12.63 -18.94
CA GLY A 843 22.49 -11.77 -20.13
C GLY A 843 21.53 -10.59 -19.96
N ASN A 844 20.52 -10.50 -20.83
CA ASN A 844 19.52 -9.43 -20.84
C ASN A 844 18.37 -9.60 -19.81
N TYR A 845 18.41 -10.65 -19.00
CA TYR A 845 17.33 -11.05 -18.09
C TYR A 845 17.77 -11.06 -16.63
N THR A 846 16.81 -10.86 -15.73
CA THR A 846 17.00 -11.01 -14.28
C THR A 846 16.10 -12.13 -13.78
N LEU A 847 16.68 -13.13 -13.11
CA LEU A 847 15.98 -14.25 -12.50
C LEU A 847 16.02 -14.14 -10.97
N MET A 848 15.22 -14.95 -10.29
CA MET A 848 15.45 -15.26 -8.88
C MET A 848 16.70 -16.14 -8.70
N ASP A 849 17.42 -15.95 -7.60
CA ASP A 849 18.52 -16.80 -7.13
C ASP A 849 18.14 -18.28 -6.89
N ARG A 850 16.85 -18.55 -6.62
CA ARG A 850 16.29 -19.87 -6.23
C ARG A 850 15.02 -20.25 -7.00
N PHE A 851 14.58 -21.50 -6.83
CA PHE A 851 13.31 -21.98 -7.36
C PHE A 851 12.10 -21.49 -6.55
N LEU A 852 10.94 -21.35 -7.20
CA LEU A 852 9.71 -20.93 -6.56
C LEU A 852 9.30 -21.92 -5.46
N GLY A 853 9.15 -21.42 -4.23
CA GLY A 853 8.88 -22.22 -3.03
C GLY A 853 10.13 -22.77 -2.31
N ALA A 854 11.34 -22.54 -2.82
CA ALA A 854 12.58 -22.89 -2.11
C ALA A 854 12.81 -21.92 -0.94
N THR A 855 13.01 -22.42 0.28
CA THR A 855 13.23 -21.53 1.43
C THR A 855 14.65 -20.95 1.49
N MET A 856 15.59 -21.47 0.68
CA MET A 856 16.98 -21.02 0.70
C MET A 856 17.69 -20.96 -0.66
N ALA A 857 18.68 -20.07 -0.75
CA ALA A 857 19.75 -20.05 -1.74
C ALA A 857 21.12 -20.05 -1.01
N PRO A 858 22.19 -20.65 -1.57
CA PRO A 858 23.52 -20.61 -0.94
C PRO A 858 24.16 -19.22 -0.95
N ASN A 859 24.54 -18.69 0.22
CA ASN A 859 25.11 -17.35 0.40
C ASN A 859 26.50 -17.13 -0.24
N THR A 860 27.23 -18.19 -0.59
CA THR A 860 28.57 -18.08 -1.18
C THR A 860 28.67 -18.98 -2.41
N VAL A 861 28.50 -18.36 -3.58
CA VAL A 861 28.51 -19.03 -4.87
C VAL A 861 29.93 -19.03 -5.45
N GLY A 862 30.80 -19.78 -4.77
CA GLY A 862 32.23 -19.92 -5.11
C GLY A 862 32.51 -21.05 -6.11
N SER A 863 33.79 -21.43 -6.23
CA SER A 863 34.23 -22.59 -7.02
C SER A 863 33.86 -23.95 -6.39
N SER A 864 33.16 -23.95 -5.26
CA SER A 864 32.49 -25.10 -4.66
C SER A 864 31.35 -24.61 -3.77
N ILE A 865 30.26 -25.37 -3.69
CA ILE A 865 29.21 -25.19 -2.68
C ILE A 865 29.27 -26.36 -1.69
N SER A 866 29.12 -26.06 -0.41
CA SER A 866 29.00 -27.06 0.65
C SER A 866 27.79 -26.77 1.52
N PHE A 867 27.00 -27.80 1.77
CA PHE A 867 25.86 -27.79 2.67
C PHE A 867 26.20 -28.61 3.92
N ALA A 868 25.90 -28.09 5.11
CA ALA A 868 26.16 -28.76 6.37
C ALA A 868 25.36 -30.07 6.52
N ASN A 869 24.15 -30.16 5.94
CA ASN A 869 23.32 -31.37 6.03
C ASN A 869 22.38 -31.58 4.82
N ALA A 870 21.58 -32.65 4.84
CA ALA A 870 20.66 -33.00 3.75
C ALA A 870 19.39 -32.14 3.71
N LYS A 871 18.88 -31.70 4.86
CA LYS A 871 17.71 -30.80 4.96
C LYS A 871 18.00 -29.46 4.28
N GLU A 872 19.21 -28.93 4.53
CA GLU A 872 19.73 -27.70 3.92
C GLU A 872 19.78 -27.77 2.39
N ARG A 873 20.09 -28.94 1.82
CA ARG A 873 20.01 -29.16 0.36
C ARG A 873 18.57 -29.18 -0.13
N MET A 874 17.66 -29.85 0.58
CA MET A 874 16.25 -29.96 0.19
C MET A 874 15.55 -28.60 0.20
N ALA A 875 15.92 -27.69 1.11
CA ALA A 875 15.45 -26.30 1.13
C ALA A 875 15.75 -25.50 -0.16
N THR A 876 16.67 -25.97 -1.02
CA THR A 876 16.96 -25.34 -2.33
C THR A 876 16.10 -25.83 -3.49
N TYR A 877 15.27 -26.88 -3.30
CA TYR A 877 14.59 -27.56 -4.40
C TYR A 877 13.32 -26.85 -4.89
N GLY A 878 12.55 -26.25 -3.98
CA GLY A 878 11.25 -25.64 -4.30
C GLY A 878 10.19 -26.64 -4.78
N PHE A 879 9.19 -26.13 -5.51
CA PHE A 879 8.08 -26.92 -6.04
C PHE A 879 8.22 -27.24 -7.54
N TYR A 880 7.55 -28.31 -7.97
CA TYR A 880 7.35 -28.63 -9.37
C TYR A 880 6.02 -28.07 -9.86
N TYR A 881 5.95 -27.63 -11.11
CA TYR A 881 4.73 -27.13 -11.75
C TYR A 881 4.51 -27.88 -13.04
N GLN A 882 3.26 -28.25 -13.36
CA GLN A 882 2.90 -28.66 -14.72
C GLN A 882 2.74 -27.39 -15.56
N TRP A 883 3.29 -27.36 -16.78
CA TRP A 883 3.29 -26.15 -17.58
C TRP A 883 1.86 -25.66 -17.82
N GLY A 884 1.62 -24.36 -17.64
CA GLY A 884 0.29 -23.76 -17.74
C GLY A 884 -0.62 -23.89 -16.51
N ARG A 885 -0.16 -24.52 -15.42
CA ARG A 885 -0.84 -24.49 -14.10
C ARG A 885 -0.18 -23.51 -13.15
N LYS A 886 -0.97 -22.96 -12.23
CA LYS A 886 -0.48 -22.18 -11.09
C LYS A 886 -0.07 -23.03 -9.88
N ASP A 887 -0.58 -24.26 -9.79
CA ASP A 887 -0.59 -25.02 -8.53
C ASP A 887 0.77 -25.67 -8.25
N PRO A 888 1.36 -25.47 -7.06
CA PRO A 888 2.60 -26.13 -6.68
C PRO A 888 2.39 -27.61 -6.40
N ILE A 889 3.25 -28.45 -6.95
CA ILE A 889 3.31 -29.89 -6.68
C ILE A 889 4.57 -30.19 -5.88
N MET A 890 4.39 -30.86 -4.74
CA MET A 890 5.41 -31.00 -3.69
C MET A 890 6.77 -31.55 -4.19
N GLY A 891 7.84 -31.02 -3.59
CA GLY A 891 9.24 -31.36 -3.85
C GLY A 891 9.59 -32.83 -3.62
N ALA A 892 10.75 -33.30 -4.08
CA ALA A 892 11.16 -34.70 -3.94
C ALA A 892 11.34 -35.13 -2.45
N PRO A 893 11.01 -36.38 -2.07
CA PRO A 893 11.08 -36.86 -0.69
C PRO A 893 12.51 -36.89 -0.12
N SER A 894 13.51 -37.02 -0.99
CA SER A 894 14.90 -36.95 -0.59
C SER A 894 15.80 -36.55 -1.76
N TYR A 895 16.99 -36.09 -1.41
CA TYR A 895 18.05 -35.73 -2.34
C TYR A 895 18.46 -36.89 -3.28
N SER A 896 18.38 -38.15 -2.82
CA SER A 896 18.84 -39.35 -3.54
C SER A 896 17.71 -40.23 -4.08
N ALA A 897 16.50 -39.69 -4.21
CA ALA A 897 15.29 -40.46 -4.55
C ALA A 897 15.31 -41.16 -5.93
N GLY A 898 16.25 -40.80 -6.81
CA GLY A 898 16.43 -41.47 -8.11
C GLY A 898 15.15 -41.55 -8.93
N ASN A 899 14.73 -42.78 -9.27
CA ASN A 899 13.56 -43.08 -10.09
C ASN A 899 12.53 -43.86 -9.26
N GLU A 900 11.64 -43.18 -8.53
CA GLU A 900 10.80 -43.80 -7.50
C GLU A 900 9.28 -43.66 -7.70
N THR A 901 8.60 -44.79 -7.48
CA THR A 901 7.17 -44.94 -7.13
C THR A 901 7.09 -46.10 -6.14
N VAL A 902 6.36 -45.96 -5.03
CA VAL A 902 6.26 -47.02 -4.00
C VAL A 902 4.85 -47.62 -4.05
N ASN A 903 4.77 -48.94 -4.23
CA ASN A 903 3.51 -49.68 -4.43
C ASN A 903 2.62 -49.14 -5.58
N GLY A 904 3.21 -48.42 -6.54
CA GLY A 904 2.51 -47.76 -7.65
C GLY A 904 2.15 -46.29 -7.39
N ASN A 905 2.28 -45.80 -6.15
CA ASN A 905 2.01 -44.40 -5.80
C ASN A 905 3.26 -43.52 -5.97
N PRO A 906 3.12 -42.29 -6.47
CA PRO A 906 4.19 -41.29 -6.47
C PRO A 906 4.30 -40.63 -5.10
N ARG A 907 5.54 -40.51 -4.61
CA ARG A 907 5.85 -39.87 -3.32
C ARG A 907 5.99 -38.34 -3.43
N SER A 908 6.26 -37.71 -2.29
CA SER A 908 6.78 -36.36 -2.14
C SER A 908 7.51 -36.12 -0.82
N SER A 909 8.16 -34.96 -0.71
CA SER A 909 8.49 -34.35 0.58
C SER A 909 7.24 -34.26 1.45
N GLN A 910 7.43 -34.31 2.77
CA GLN A 910 6.33 -34.25 3.73
C GLN A 910 5.64 -32.89 3.66
N TYR A 911 4.32 -32.89 3.75
CA TYR A 911 3.46 -31.73 3.88
C TYR A 911 2.25 -32.08 4.75
N TRP A 912 1.56 -31.06 5.24
CA TRP A 912 0.36 -31.19 6.06
C TRP A 912 -0.83 -30.65 5.29
N VAL A 913 -1.93 -31.39 5.26
CA VAL A 913 -3.20 -30.96 4.65
C VAL A 913 -4.22 -30.73 5.75
N LYS A 914 -4.94 -29.62 5.68
CA LYS A 914 -6.06 -29.29 6.57
C LYS A 914 -7.37 -29.68 5.88
N ASP A 915 -8.20 -30.45 6.54
CA ASP A 915 -9.55 -30.76 6.07
C ASP A 915 -10.48 -29.56 6.33
N TYR A 916 -11.19 -29.10 5.30
CA TYR A 916 -12.04 -27.91 5.38
C TYR A 916 -13.25 -28.10 6.32
N MET A 917 -13.86 -29.29 6.32
CA MET A 917 -15.10 -29.56 7.05
C MET A 917 -14.88 -29.85 8.54
N THR A 918 -13.76 -30.48 8.88
CA THR A 918 -13.44 -30.91 10.25
C THR A 918 -12.34 -30.08 10.90
N GLY A 919 -11.61 -29.27 10.13
CA GLY A 919 -10.42 -28.55 10.58
C GLY A 919 -9.20 -29.43 10.86
N ALA A 920 -9.31 -30.75 10.71
CA ALA A 920 -8.28 -31.69 11.11
C ALA A 920 -7.05 -31.65 10.20
N TRP A 921 -5.87 -31.77 10.79
CA TRP A 921 -4.61 -31.88 10.07
C TRP A 921 -4.27 -33.34 9.77
N SER A 922 -3.62 -33.59 8.63
CA SER A 922 -3.08 -34.90 8.28
C SER A 922 -1.73 -34.76 7.57
N SER A 923 -0.75 -35.57 7.95
CA SER A 923 0.53 -35.63 7.23
C SER A 923 0.40 -36.43 5.93
N ARG A 924 1.09 -35.95 4.88
CA ARG A 924 1.16 -36.62 3.59
C ARG A 924 2.60 -36.68 3.07
N THR A 925 2.93 -37.81 2.44
CA THR A 925 4.19 -38.07 1.72
C THR A 925 3.96 -38.72 0.36
N ASP A 926 2.69 -38.81 -0.06
CA ASP A 926 2.23 -39.33 -1.34
C ASP A 926 1.45 -38.22 -2.08
N ILE A 927 1.27 -38.40 -3.39
CA ILE A 927 0.56 -37.47 -4.28
C ILE A 927 -0.61 -38.16 -4.96
N ASP A 928 -1.77 -37.51 -4.88
CA ASP A 928 -2.97 -37.92 -5.59
C ASP A 928 -2.79 -37.72 -7.10
N THR A 929 -3.24 -38.69 -7.90
CA THR A 929 -3.09 -38.62 -9.36
C THR A 929 -4.40 -38.91 -10.10
N ALA A 930 -4.77 -38.02 -11.01
CA ALA A 930 -5.93 -38.14 -11.88
C ALA A 930 -5.52 -38.35 -13.35
N ALA A 931 -6.48 -38.70 -14.20
CA ALA A 931 -6.32 -38.57 -15.66
C ALA A 931 -6.57 -37.10 -16.07
N ALA A 932 -6.02 -36.70 -17.22
CA ALA A 932 -6.16 -35.34 -17.75
C ALA A 932 -7.60 -34.78 -17.70
N ALA A 933 -7.75 -33.53 -17.25
CA ALA A 933 -9.05 -32.93 -16.92
C ALA A 933 -9.15 -31.45 -17.37
N THR A 934 -10.36 -30.90 -17.33
CA THR A 934 -10.61 -29.49 -17.69
C THR A 934 -10.08 -28.53 -16.62
N ILE A 935 -9.79 -27.27 -17.00
CA ILE A 935 -9.28 -26.25 -16.07
C ILE A 935 -10.14 -26.13 -14.79
N PRO A 936 -11.49 -26.04 -14.84
CA PRO A 936 -12.31 -25.99 -13.62
C PRO A 936 -12.06 -27.16 -12.64
N VAL A 937 -11.98 -28.39 -13.15
CA VAL A 937 -11.74 -29.59 -12.31
C VAL A 937 -10.34 -29.55 -11.70
N VAL A 938 -9.35 -29.10 -12.47
CA VAL A 938 -7.96 -28.94 -12.01
C VAL A 938 -7.86 -27.85 -10.94
N THR A 939 -8.57 -26.73 -11.11
CA THR A 939 -8.65 -25.62 -10.16
C THR A 939 -9.29 -26.04 -8.83
N GLN A 940 -10.35 -26.85 -8.86
CA GLN A 940 -10.97 -27.43 -7.66
C GLN A 940 -10.07 -28.44 -6.92
N ASN A 941 -9.09 -29.03 -7.63
CA ASN A 941 -8.24 -30.11 -7.11
C ASN A 941 -6.74 -29.75 -7.21
N PRO A 942 -6.29 -28.63 -6.61
CA PRO A 942 -4.97 -28.06 -6.86
C PRO A 942 -3.82 -29.01 -6.49
N MET A 943 -3.99 -29.83 -5.45
CA MET A 943 -2.99 -30.79 -4.97
C MET A 943 -2.81 -32.04 -5.85
N THR A 944 -3.67 -32.25 -6.85
CA THR A 944 -3.64 -33.44 -7.71
C THR A 944 -2.66 -33.28 -8.86
N PHE A 945 -1.86 -34.32 -9.14
CA PHE A 945 -1.04 -34.42 -10.34
C PHE A 945 -1.85 -35.06 -11.50
N TYR A 946 -1.97 -34.35 -12.62
CA TYR A 946 -2.81 -34.79 -13.74
C TYR A 946 -1.99 -35.50 -14.82
N LYS A 947 -2.29 -36.78 -15.08
CA LYS A 947 -1.51 -37.67 -15.95
C LYS A 947 -1.95 -37.62 -17.41
N SER A 948 -0.97 -37.69 -18.31
CA SER A 948 -1.19 -37.96 -19.73
C SER A 948 -1.58 -39.43 -19.98
N THR A 949 -2.35 -39.68 -21.04
CA THR A 949 -2.72 -41.03 -21.51
C THR A 949 -1.60 -41.76 -22.28
N SER A 950 -0.56 -41.05 -22.72
CA SER A 950 0.49 -41.58 -23.58
C SER A 950 1.88 -41.02 -23.23
N LEU A 951 2.92 -41.79 -23.58
CA LEU A 951 4.30 -41.33 -23.60
C LEU A 951 4.53 -40.34 -24.75
N CYS A 952 5.57 -39.53 -24.61
CA CYS A 952 5.74 -38.30 -25.36
C CYS A 952 6.16 -38.52 -26.82
N GLY A 953 5.46 -37.79 -27.69
CA GLY A 953 5.77 -37.45 -29.07
C GLY A 953 4.96 -36.18 -29.39
N ASP A 954 5.18 -35.57 -30.57
CA ASP A 954 4.74 -34.20 -30.94
C ASP A 954 3.26 -33.79 -30.72
N THR A 955 2.36 -34.67 -30.26
CA THR A 955 0.91 -34.50 -30.39
C THR A 955 0.02 -34.97 -29.22
N SER A 956 0.51 -35.40 -28.04
CA SER A 956 -0.40 -36.02 -27.04
C SER A 956 -0.12 -35.92 -25.52
N CYS A 957 0.88 -35.18 -25.05
CA CYS A 957 1.32 -35.23 -23.64
C CYS A 957 0.90 -34.04 -22.75
N GLY A 958 -0.40 -33.71 -22.73
CA GLY A 958 -0.99 -32.68 -21.87
C GLY A 958 -1.66 -33.21 -20.58
N TRP A 959 -1.81 -32.34 -19.57
CA TRP A 959 -2.67 -32.59 -18.39
C TRP A 959 -4.13 -32.16 -18.60
N PHE A 960 -4.39 -31.45 -19.71
CA PHE A 960 -5.72 -31.08 -20.19
C PHE A 960 -6.17 -32.02 -21.32
N PRO A 961 -7.49 -32.19 -21.55
CA PRO A 961 -8.01 -33.01 -22.64
C PRO A 961 -7.66 -32.41 -24.00
N ALA A 962 -7.56 -33.27 -25.03
CA ALA A 962 -7.23 -32.85 -26.40
C ALA A 962 -8.23 -31.86 -27.02
N SER A 963 -9.45 -31.76 -26.48
CA SER A 963 -10.45 -30.75 -26.87
C SER A 963 -10.09 -29.32 -26.43
N PHE A 964 -9.19 -29.16 -25.46
CA PHE A 964 -8.65 -27.87 -25.02
C PHE A 964 -7.36 -27.49 -25.78
N ALA A 965 -6.81 -28.43 -26.56
CA ALA A 965 -5.52 -28.27 -27.23
C ALA A 965 -5.65 -27.75 -28.67
N ASP A 966 -5.80 -26.43 -28.83
CA ASP A 966 -5.76 -25.76 -30.12
C ASP A 966 -4.35 -25.25 -30.47
N GLY A 967 -4.22 -24.23 -31.32
CA GLY A 967 -2.93 -23.62 -31.68
C GLY A 967 -2.54 -22.38 -30.88
N TYR A 968 -3.40 -21.92 -29.95
CA TYR A 968 -3.44 -20.54 -29.46
C TYR A 968 -3.70 -20.46 -27.95
N THR A 969 -4.77 -21.10 -27.50
CA THR A 969 -5.31 -21.07 -26.14
C THR A 969 -4.37 -21.78 -25.17
N ASN A 970 -4.14 -23.07 -25.39
CA ASN A 970 -3.33 -23.85 -24.47
C ASN A 970 -1.83 -23.54 -24.55
N VAL A 971 -1.36 -22.71 -25.49
CA VAL A 971 0.04 -22.26 -25.59
C VAL A 971 0.25 -20.89 -24.94
N ALA A 972 -0.82 -20.16 -24.67
CA ALA A 972 -0.80 -18.88 -23.98
C ALA A 972 -1.02 -18.97 -22.46
N LEU A 973 -1.23 -20.17 -21.87
CA LEU A 973 -1.65 -20.33 -20.46
C LEU A 973 -0.76 -19.60 -19.45
N TRP A 974 0.53 -19.43 -19.70
CA TRP A 974 1.45 -18.67 -18.82
C TRP A 974 1.85 -17.29 -19.36
N GLY A 975 1.34 -16.86 -20.52
CA GLY A 975 1.46 -15.47 -20.98
C GLY A 975 2.17 -15.25 -22.31
N TYR A 976 2.91 -16.25 -22.80
CA TYR A 976 3.66 -16.16 -24.06
C TYR A 976 2.79 -16.58 -25.25
N ALA A 977 1.93 -15.66 -25.71
CA ALA A 977 0.94 -15.92 -26.76
C ALA A 977 1.53 -15.71 -28.18
N VAL A 978 1.91 -16.79 -28.86
CA VAL A 978 2.45 -16.77 -30.23
C VAL A 978 1.65 -17.69 -31.16
N LYS A 979 1.29 -17.18 -32.35
CA LYS A 979 0.70 -17.98 -33.44
C LYS A 979 1.72 -18.88 -34.14
N ASP A 980 2.95 -18.39 -34.22
CA ASP A 980 4.10 -19.11 -34.75
C ASP A 980 5.31 -18.76 -33.88
N TYR A 981 5.95 -19.78 -33.30
CA TYR A 981 7.07 -19.63 -32.38
C TYR A 981 8.37 -19.26 -33.11
N THR A 982 8.33 -19.09 -34.44
CA THR A 982 9.46 -18.64 -35.27
C THR A 982 9.49 -17.14 -35.55
N ILE A 983 8.44 -16.40 -35.21
CA ILE A 983 8.29 -14.98 -35.58
C ILE A 983 8.92 -14.06 -34.51
N GLN A 984 9.62 -13.03 -35.00
CA GLN A 984 10.18 -11.96 -34.18
C GLN A 984 9.06 -11.03 -33.67
N GLY A 985 9.09 -10.69 -32.39
CA GLY A 985 8.22 -9.67 -31.81
C GLY A 985 7.44 -10.06 -30.58
N GLN A 986 7.98 -10.98 -29.79
CA GLN A 986 7.19 -11.73 -28.81
C GLN A 986 6.87 -10.86 -27.59
N THR A 987 5.62 -10.93 -27.17
CA THR A 987 5.10 -10.18 -26.03
C THR A 987 4.50 -11.12 -25.01
N PHE A 988 4.30 -10.59 -23.81
CA PHE A 988 4.00 -11.37 -22.63
C PHE A 988 3.01 -10.62 -21.75
N SER A 989 2.08 -11.36 -21.14
CA SER A 989 1.23 -10.89 -20.05
C SER A 989 1.11 -11.94 -18.96
N LYS A 990 1.27 -11.58 -17.68
CA LYS A 990 1.02 -12.53 -16.58
C LYS A 990 -0.45 -12.93 -16.60
N THR A 991 -0.72 -14.21 -16.86
CA THR A 991 -2.08 -14.75 -16.97
C THR A 991 -2.67 -15.06 -15.61
N MET A 992 -3.97 -15.39 -15.55
CA MET A 992 -4.53 -16.02 -14.35
C MET A 992 -3.82 -17.32 -13.92
N HIS A 993 -3.02 -17.99 -14.77
CA HIS A 993 -2.34 -19.25 -14.40
C HIS A 993 -0.83 -19.13 -14.16
N ASP A 994 -0.20 -17.96 -14.38
CA ASP A 994 1.23 -17.77 -14.10
C ASP A 994 1.49 -17.89 -12.57
N PRO A 995 2.35 -18.83 -12.12
CA PRO A 995 2.54 -19.11 -10.69
C PRO A 995 3.39 -18.07 -9.95
N CYS A 996 4.06 -17.14 -10.64
CA CYS A 996 5.06 -16.28 -10.00
C CYS A 996 4.43 -15.11 -9.23
N PRO A 997 5.10 -14.60 -8.18
CA PRO A 997 4.61 -13.50 -7.35
C PRO A 997 4.64 -12.14 -8.07
N PRO A 998 4.01 -11.08 -7.52
CA PRO A 998 3.99 -9.75 -8.13
C PRO A 998 5.40 -9.23 -8.44
N GLY A 999 5.58 -8.60 -9.61
CA GLY A 999 6.88 -8.12 -10.11
C GLY A 999 7.78 -9.20 -10.71
N TYR A 1000 7.32 -10.46 -10.77
CA TYR A 1000 8.00 -11.58 -11.39
C TYR A 1000 7.04 -12.44 -12.21
N ARG A 1001 7.55 -13.17 -13.21
CA ARG A 1001 6.80 -14.02 -14.13
C ARG A 1001 7.53 -15.33 -14.43
N THR A 1002 6.85 -16.26 -15.10
CA THR A 1002 7.53 -17.42 -15.71
C THR A 1002 8.63 -16.98 -16.69
N PRO A 1003 9.79 -17.65 -16.71
CA PRO A 1003 10.98 -17.12 -17.36
C PRO A 1003 10.94 -17.33 -18.88
N PHE A 1004 11.38 -16.33 -19.63
CA PHE A 1004 11.53 -16.47 -21.08
C PHE A 1004 12.67 -17.43 -21.43
N HIS A 1005 12.53 -18.19 -22.51
CA HIS A 1005 13.46 -19.27 -22.84
C HIS A 1005 14.89 -18.80 -23.17
N HIS A 1006 15.07 -17.60 -23.73
CA HIS A 1006 16.41 -17.02 -23.95
C HIS A 1006 17.07 -16.48 -22.67
N ALA A 1007 16.44 -16.56 -21.49
CA ALA A 1007 17.11 -16.22 -20.22
C ALA A 1007 18.40 -17.02 -19.98
N TRP A 1008 18.55 -18.19 -20.60
CA TRP A 1008 19.79 -18.98 -20.60
C TRP A 1008 20.47 -19.08 -21.98
N GLY A 1009 20.00 -18.31 -22.97
CA GLY A 1009 20.42 -18.41 -24.37
C GLY A 1009 21.86 -17.98 -24.64
N TYR A 1010 22.35 -16.98 -23.89
CA TYR A 1010 23.72 -16.40 -23.98
C TYR A 1010 24.87 -17.39 -23.73
N GLN A 1011 24.56 -18.61 -23.25
CA GLN A 1011 25.56 -19.66 -23.07
C GLN A 1011 25.87 -20.39 -24.39
N VAL A 1012 24.97 -20.30 -25.38
CA VAL A 1012 25.03 -20.91 -26.72
C VAL A 1012 25.55 -19.86 -27.72
N GLY A 1013 26.75 -20.09 -28.28
CA GLY A 1013 27.44 -19.09 -29.13
C GLY A 1013 26.60 -18.57 -30.31
N ASP A 1014 26.73 -17.28 -30.58
CA ASP A 1014 25.77 -16.39 -31.27
C ASP A 1014 25.59 -16.59 -32.79
N THR A 1015 25.57 -17.84 -33.27
CA THR A 1015 25.60 -18.15 -34.72
C THR A 1015 24.56 -19.16 -35.19
N HIS A 1016 23.63 -19.61 -34.34
CA HIS A 1016 22.70 -20.71 -34.65
C HIS A 1016 21.25 -20.52 -34.15
N TYR A 1017 20.77 -19.30 -33.90
CA TYR A 1017 19.33 -19.07 -33.69
C TYR A 1017 18.57 -19.01 -35.03
N GLY A 1018 18.58 -20.13 -35.75
CA GLY A 1018 17.59 -20.41 -36.78
C GLY A 1018 16.29 -20.85 -36.11
N TYR A 1019 15.18 -20.18 -36.38
CA TYR A 1019 13.90 -20.59 -35.83
C TYR A 1019 13.32 -21.79 -36.62
N THR A 1020 13.96 -22.96 -36.52
CA THR A 1020 13.60 -24.15 -37.31
C THR A 1020 13.17 -25.34 -36.43
N TYR A 1021 12.07 -26.01 -36.81
CA TYR A 1021 11.65 -27.23 -36.14
C TYR A 1021 12.70 -28.33 -36.34
N GLY A 1022 13.18 -28.93 -35.23
CA GLY A 1022 14.15 -30.03 -35.29
C GLY A 1022 15.62 -29.64 -35.22
N GLU A 1023 15.97 -28.41 -34.82
CA GLU A 1023 17.35 -28.11 -34.43
C GLU A 1023 17.76 -28.94 -33.21
N ASN A 1024 18.73 -29.84 -33.39
CA ASN A 1024 19.41 -30.50 -32.28
C ASN A 1024 20.16 -29.43 -31.49
N GLY A 1025 19.57 -28.98 -30.37
CA GLY A 1025 20.18 -28.00 -29.48
C GLY A 1025 21.62 -28.39 -29.15
N GLY A 1026 22.57 -27.54 -29.55
CA GLY A 1026 23.99 -27.83 -29.43
C GLY A 1026 24.39 -28.15 -28.00
N ASN A 1027 24.95 -29.33 -27.77
CA ASN A 1027 25.49 -29.73 -26.48
C ASN A 1027 26.73 -28.88 -26.17
N ILE A 1028 26.62 -27.98 -25.19
CA ILE A 1028 27.74 -27.17 -24.71
C ILE A 1028 28.41 -27.91 -23.57
N ASN A 1029 29.68 -28.24 -23.76
CA ASN A 1029 30.49 -28.81 -22.71
C ASN A 1029 31.27 -27.70 -22.01
N TYR A 1030 31.06 -27.54 -20.71
CA TYR A 1030 31.84 -26.59 -19.90
C TYR A 1030 33.19 -27.19 -19.51
N SER A 1031 34.25 -26.40 -19.62
CA SER A 1031 35.52 -26.71 -18.99
C SER A 1031 35.45 -26.50 -17.47
N ASN A 1032 36.34 -27.16 -16.71
CA ASN A 1032 36.37 -27.13 -15.25
C ASN A 1032 36.54 -25.72 -14.62
N ASN A 1033 36.82 -24.70 -15.43
CA ASN A 1033 36.97 -23.31 -15.00
C ASN A 1033 35.70 -22.47 -15.25
N GLU A 1034 34.80 -22.90 -16.13
CA GLU A 1034 33.58 -22.16 -16.54
C GLU A 1034 32.34 -22.55 -15.73
N ALA A 1035 32.43 -23.60 -14.91
CA ALA A 1035 31.41 -23.99 -13.95
C ALA A 1035 32.06 -24.72 -12.77
N SER A 1036 31.49 -24.56 -11.56
CA SER A 1036 31.78 -25.40 -10.41
C SER A 1036 30.63 -26.38 -10.16
N PHE A 1037 30.96 -27.57 -9.67
CA PHE A 1037 30.02 -28.66 -9.49
C PHE A 1037 30.39 -29.52 -8.27
N ASP A 1038 29.39 -30.18 -7.71
CA ASP A 1038 29.57 -31.26 -6.74
C ASP A 1038 28.84 -32.52 -7.24
N ASN A 1039 28.20 -33.29 -6.35
CA ASN A 1039 27.29 -34.37 -6.76
C ASN A 1039 25.84 -33.89 -6.94
N TYR A 1040 25.55 -32.63 -6.59
CA TYR A 1040 24.24 -32.19 -6.15
C TYR A 1040 23.66 -30.98 -6.90
N GLY A 1041 24.48 -30.31 -7.69
CA GLY A 1041 24.07 -29.27 -8.63
C GLY A 1041 25.27 -28.66 -9.35
N ILE A 1042 25.03 -27.48 -9.92
CA ILE A 1042 26.00 -26.71 -10.68
C ILE A 1042 25.92 -25.22 -10.32
N VAL A 1043 27.06 -24.54 -10.44
CA VAL A 1043 27.20 -23.09 -10.46
C VAL A 1043 27.86 -22.70 -11.76
N PHE A 1044 27.23 -21.81 -12.53
CA PHE A 1044 27.82 -21.27 -13.75
C PHE A 1044 28.82 -20.15 -13.41
N ASN A 1045 29.96 -20.10 -14.10
CA ASN A 1045 31.04 -19.14 -13.90
C ASN A 1045 31.47 -18.54 -15.25
N LYS A 1046 30.55 -17.80 -15.89
CA LYS A 1046 30.76 -17.06 -17.14
C LYS A 1046 30.51 -15.56 -16.95
N SER A 1047 31.13 -14.72 -17.76
CA SER A 1047 31.10 -13.25 -17.63
C SER A 1047 29.72 -12.59 -17.73
N TYR A 1048 28.73 -13.27 -18.30
CA TYR A 1048 27.36 -12.78 -18.53
C TYR A 1048 26.31 -13.47 -17.65
N PHE A 1049 26.76 -14.15 -16.60
CA PHE A 1049 25.92 -14.99 -15.77
C PHE A 1049 26.41 -14.87 -14.32
N ASP A 1050 25.64 -14.21 -13.45
CA ASP A 1050 26.02 -14.15 -12.04
C ASP A 1050 26.09 -15.57 -11.48
N ARG A 1051 27.09 -15.82 -10.64
CA ARG A 1051 27.27 -17.16 -10.06
C ARG A 1051 26.06 -17.48 -9.20
N ALA A 1052 25.26 -18.45 -9.64
CA ALA A 1052 24.06 -18.91 -8.95
C ALA A 1052 23.99 -20.44 -8.89
N TRP A 1053 23.35 -20.96 -7.85
CA TRP A 1053 23.18 -22.39 -7.63
C TRP A 1053 21.99 -22.96 -8.40
N TYR A 1054 22.20 -24.09 -9.05
CA TYR A 1054 21.20 -24.87 -9.77
C TYR A 1054 21.24 -26.32 -9.27
N PRO A 1055 20.32 -26.72 -8.37
CA PRO A 1055 20.31 -28.08 -7.83
C PRO A 1055 19.82 -29.11 -8.85
N PHE A 1056 20.30 -30.35 -8.77
CA PHE A 1056 19.85 -31.48 -9.61
C PHE A 1056 18.50 -32.02 -9.12
N VAL A 1057 17.42 -31.28 -9.30
CA VAL A 1057 16.11 -31.62 -8.72
C VAL A 1057 15.27 -32.63 -9.52
N GLY A 1058 15.73 -33.09 -10.69
CA GLY A 1058 14.95 -34.00 -11.53
C GLY A 1058 13.61 -33.40 -12.02
N TYR A 1059 12.63 -34.28 -12.28
CA TYR A 1059 11.26 -33.92 -12.69
C TYR A 1059 10.26 -35.02 -12.31
N ARG A 1060 8.95 -34.76 -12.44
CA ARG A 1060 7.88 -35.78 -12.35
C ARG A 1060 7.44 -36.30 -13.72
N TYR A 1061 7.30 -37.62 -13.80
CA TYR A 1061 6.98 -38.35 -15.03
C TYR A 1061 5.49 -38.26 -15.42
N PRO A 1062 5.15 -37.96 -16.69
CA PRO A 1062 3.81 -37.50 -17.07
C PRO A 1062 2.71 -38.59 -17.00
N THR A 1063 3.07 -39.87 -17.02
CA THR A 1063 2.11 -40.99 -16.98
C THR A 1063 1.98 -41.65 -15.61
N THR A 1064 2.84 -41.31 -14.63
CA THR A 1064 2.84 -41.92 -13.29
C THR A 1064 2.88 -40.92 -12.12
N GLY A 1065 3.29 -39.67 -12.34
CA GLY A 1065 3.53 -38.66 -11.30
C GLY A 1065 4.80 -38.90 -10.46
N GLY A 1066 5.49 -40.03 -10.64
CA GLY A 1066 6.70 -40.39 -9.90
C GLY A 1066 7.92 -39.61 -10.38
N TYR A 1067 8.91 -39.43 -9.53
CA TYR A 1067 10.10 -38.65 -9.88
C TYR A 1067 11.07 -39.41 -10.77
N ARG A 1068 11.87 -38.65 -11.51
CA ARG A 1068 13.00 -39.12 -12.28
C ARG A 1068 14.20 -38.22 -12.11
N ASP A 1069 15.37 -38.84 -12.21
CA ASP A 1069 16.69 -38.19 -12.35
C ASP A 1069 17.08 -37.24 -11.20
N VAL A 1070 16.38 -37.33 -10.07
CA VAL A 1070 16.66 -36.57 -8.84
C VAL A 1070 18.07 -36.89 -8.38
N GLY A 1071 18.83 -35.83 -8.16
CA GLY A 1071 20.22 -35.84 -7.78
C GLY A 1071 21.21 -36.28 -8.86
N THR A 1072 20.76 -36.47 -10.10
CA THR A 1072 21.58 -36.84 -11.26
C THR A 1072 21.54 -35.77 -12.37
N SER A 1073 20.40 -35.10 -12.52
CA SER A 1073 20.19 -34.04 -13.51
C SER A 1073 19.20 -33.00 -12.99
N GLY A 1074 19.33 -31.77 -13.49
CA GLY A 1074 18.42 -30.68 -13.18
C GLY A 1074 17.72 -30.20 -14.43
N TYR A 1075 16.49 -29.75 -14.22
CA TYR A 1075 15.55 -29.37 -15.26
C TYR A 1075 14.86 -28.08 -14.82
N MET A 1076 14.46 -27.23 -15.75
CA MET A 1076 13.65 -26.04 -15.46
C MET A 1076 12.62 -25.84 -16.56
N LEU A 1077 11.40 -25.47 -16.16
CA LEU A 1077 10.40 -24.94 -17.08
C LEU A 1077 10.75 -23.51 -17.50
N THR A 1078 10.46 -23.21 -18.76
CA THR A 1078 10.32 -21.84 -19.26
C THR A 1078 8.84 -21.55 -19.47
N GLY A 1079 8.44 -20.27 -19.51
CA GLY A 1079 7.08 -19.87 -19.85
C GLY A 1079 6.67 -20.23 -21.29
N MET A 1080 7.61 -20.71 -22.11
CA MET A 1080 7.55 -20.64 -23.56
C MET A 1080 7.10 -21.97 -24.21
N PRO A 1081 6.03 -21.97 -25.03
CA PRO A 1081 5.53 -23.16 -25.71
C PRO A 1081 6.40 -23.59 -26.91
N MET A 1082 6.29 -24.85 -27.33
CA MET A 1082 6.88 -25.42 -28.56
C MET A 1082 5.81 -26.13 -29.40
N GLY A 1083 4.67 -25.48 -29.63
CA GLY A 1083 3.50 -26.08 -30.29
C GLY A 1083 2.51 -26.70 -29.30
N ARG A 1084 1.54 -27.48 -29.81
CA ARG A 1084 0.27 -27.78 -29.10
C ARG A 1084 0.38 -28.49 -27.75
N TYR A 1085 1.43 -29.24 -27.48
CA TYR A 1085 1.59 -29.96 -26.21
C TYR A 1085 2.99 -29.85 -25.61
N ASN A 1086 3.94 -29.27 -26.34
CA ASN A 1086 5.35 -29.29 -26.02
C ASN A 1086 5.79 -27.93 -25.45
N THR A 1087 6.82 -27.95 -24.63
CA THR A 1087 7.30 -26.78 -23.87
C THR A 1087 8.82 -26.69 -23.96
N ARG A 1088 9.37 -25.46 -23.94
CA ARG A 1088 10.82 -25.27 -23.83
C ARG A 1088 11.26 -25.53 -22.40
N THR A 1089 12.18 -26.47 -22.23
CA THR A 1089 12.85 -26.79 -20.95
C THR A 1089 14.34 -26.55 -21.05
N TYR A 1090 14.94 -26.09 -19.95
CA TYR A 1090 16.40 -26.04 -19.79
C TYR A 1090 16.87 -27.27 -19.00
N ILE A 1091 17.98 -27.91 -19.41
CA ILE A 1091 18.47 -29.17 -18.81
C ILE A 1091 19.98 -29.07 -18.57
N TYR A 1092 20.42 -29.49 -17.38
CA TYR A 1092 21.83 -29.51 -16.98
C TYR A 1092 22.17 -30.84 -16.31
N THR A 1093 23.22 -31.50 -16.79
CA THR A 1093 23.54 -32.90 -16.44
C THR A 1093 25.03 -33.10 -16.16
N LYS A 1094 25.35 -34.11 -15.33
CA LYS A 1094 26.73 -34.51 -15.02
C LYS A 1094 27.14 -35.70 -15.88
N THR A 1095 28.15 -35.55 -16.73
CA THR A 1095 28.66 -36.66 -17.57
C THR A 1095 29.82 -37.43 -16.91
N TYR A 1096 29.95 -38.72 -17.26
CA TYR A 1096 30.89 -39.68 -16.65
C TYR A 1096 32.38 -39.29 -16.74
N SER A 1097 32.77 -38.38 -17.63
CA SER A 1097 34.14 -37.89 -17.80
C SER A 1097 34.53 -36.78 -16.83
N GLY A 1098 33.63 -36.33 -15.94
CA GLY A 1098 33.84 -35.16 -15.09
C GLY A 1098 33.67 -33.83 -15.81
N GLN A 1099 33.28 -33.84 -17.09
CA GLN A 1099 32.78 -32.66 -17.78
C GLN A 1099 31.26 -32.50 -17.54
N VAL A 1100 30.75 -31.29 -17.72
CA VAL A 1100 29.32 -30.99 -17.72
C VAL A 1100 28.86 -30.82 -19.16
N THR A 1101 27.80 -31.50 -19.55
CA THR A 1101 27.07 -31.20 -20.77
C THR A 1101 25.79 -30.44 -20.42
N GLN A 1102 25.76 -29.15 -20.75
CA GLN A 1102 24.49 -28.49 -21.04
C GLN A 1102 23.98 -29.10 -22.34
N GLN A 1103 22.91 -29.88 -22.24
CA GLN A 1103 22.12 -30.13 -23.43
C GLN A 1103 21.36 -28.82 -23.71
N GLY A 1104 21.45 -28.31 -24.94
CA GLY A 1104 20.65 -27.16 -25.35
C GLY A 1104 19.16 -27.45 -25.18
N THR A 1105 18.27 -26.48 -25.44
CA THR A 1105 16.82 -26.70 -25.35
C THR A 1105 16.41 -27.91 -26.21
N SER A 1106 16.22 -29.06 -25.56
CA SER A 1106 15.97 -30.32 -26.24
C SER A 1106 14.55 -30.38 -26.77
N GLY A 1107 14.27 -31.29 -27.71
CA GLY A 1107 12.92 -31.54 -28.22
C GLY A 1107 11.87 -31.59 -27.10
N GLY A 1108 10.78 -30.84 -27.29
CA GLY A 1108 10.02 -30.29 -26.18
C GLY A 1108 9.36 -31.32 -25.25
N TYR A 1109 9.30 -30.96 -23.97
CA TYR A 1109 8.63 -31.77 -22.94
C TYR A 1109 7.13 -31.46 -22.94
N GLY A 1110 6.31 -32.50 -22.77
CA GLY A 1110 4.86 -32.38 -22.66
C GLY A 1110 4.41 -31.49 -21.51
N ALA A 1111 3.31 -30.76 -21.67
CA ALA A 1111 2.73 -29.97 -20.59
C ALA A 1111 2.41 -30.80 -19.32
N ALA A 1112 2.16 -32.11 -19.47
CA ALA A 1112 1.92 -33.04 -18.35
C ALA A 1112 3.14 -33.33 -17.45
N TYR A 1113 4.38 -33.07 -17.88
CA TYR A 1113 5.53 -33.15 -16.98
C TYR A 1113 5.43 -32.07 -15.90
N ALA A 1114 5.87 -32.36 -14.67
CA ALA A 1114 6.12 -31.30 -13.70
C ALA A 1114 7.63 -31.13 -13.47
N LEU A 1115 8.14 -29.93 -13.72
CA LEU A 1115 9.54 -29.54 -13.51
C LEU A 1115 9.53 -28.24 -12.66
N PRO A 1116 10.63 -27.84 -12.00
CA PRO A 1116 10.63 -26.63 -11.19
C PRO A 1116 10.55 -25.38 -12.08
N ALA A 1117 10.11 -24.27 -11.48
CA ALA A 1117 10.10 -22.95 -12.09
C ALA A 1117 11.01 -22.00 -11.30
N ARG A 1118 11.78 -21.17 -12.01
CA ARG A 1118 12.57 -20.05 -11.47
C ARG A 1118 12.03 -18.77 -12.07
N CYS A 1119 11.38 -17.94 -11.27
CA CYS A 1119 10.72 -16.76 -11.81
C CYS A 1119 11.74 -15.73 -12.32
N GLN A 1120 11.39 -15.08 -13.41
CA GLN A 1120 12.11 -13.95 -14.00
C GLN A 1120 11.45 -12.66 -13.49
N LYS A 1121 12.25 -11.63 -13.22
CA LYS A 1121 11.72 -10.28 -12.96
C LYS A 1121 10.95 -9.79 -14.20
N ASP A 1122 9.85 -9.08 -13.97
CA ASP A 1122 9.04 -8.50 -15.04
C ASP A 1122 9.88 -7.60 -15.95
#